data_AF-A0A8H6QX98-F1
#
_entry.id   AF-A0A8H6QX98-F1
#
_cell.length_a   1.000
_cell.length_b   1.000
_cell.length_c   1.000
_cell.angle_alpha   90.00
_cell.angle_beta   90.00
_cell.angle_gamma   90.00
#
_symmetry.space_group_name_H-M   'P 1'
#
loop_
_entity.id
_entity.type
_entity.pdbx_description
1 polymer ?
#
loop_
_entity_poly.entity_id
_entity_poly.type
_entity_poly.pdbx_seq_one_letter_code
_entity_poly.pdbx_strand_id
1 'polypeptide(L)'
;MERRFTILLLFLSHVLTAFAAHVKRELTLTWEEGAPNGQSRHMIRTNGQFPSPTLIFDEGDDVEIVVHNHMHQNTTIHWHGILMQDTPWSDGVPGLSQTPIEPGESYVYRFTAYPPGQYWYHSHSRATLLDGLYGALFIRRKPGTPGPWAMISEDPVEIQAMERAANDPRIIMLSDWDYYNSSQYKEADANSHLQIFCVDSILINGKGSVYCPGHQWLIDKQIPFMLKSWPNDTITDKGCFPFVPSTEGPWLKDGNVSAIPPGLQEGCVPYTGPTEIIEVDARDRWVSINWIGGSTFKTLQPTIDEHEMWIYEVDGHYIEPRRADTFLIWAGERYSALVRLDKKPMDYSIRVPDGGYSQMITAFGILRYKNGDPDARRPPDRFGVTTISQPYFDYNAWPTRDGIVFLDKLDLPPWPPKVPFTGDGDAMHVLYLGKANSTWEFTLSGKKKYPSDRSAYQPLLYNVNSPEARDDDLIIRTRNGTWQDIILQVGHSPLWPVDFPHAVHKHANKFWRLGSGPGLWNYSSVAEAVADHPENFNLVNPPYRDTFLTEFTGTMWVVLRYQVTCPGAWLLHCHFEMHLDNGMAMAILDGVDKWPEVPDEYALGSHGFRVEEKSELQNTFFQQVIDRLVSQVSPWLLGAAIVASGIAVWAVVRLRRWRKERQAITINYSPLASGPMLCLFLAALDFTIATTAIPTIVSSFHSGRSYVWIGCAYQLASAASTPIWGKLADIWGRKAILLLAILIFAIGSIICAAATMMGMMLTGRSIQGAAAGGIVILVNICISDLFTERERGFYLGLTGVVWGLASGVGPLAGGAFSEYVSWRWNWWINLPCCGLSFVVLLFCLDRVRGRQAGVRTGLRQIDWFGTLAIAGLTTMSLLGLNIGGVYSSWRSAKVICLLVFGGFTLAAFVVYEAKIISEQKALIPTRILRRLSNNASLFVCFMHGFVNVSSWYFLPLYFQSSHSLTPLQSGLLLMPMTVIQAVTGFMAGFIIRRTGRYLPLIYLGMTLTTLAFSLFTLLSDKSAISAIIGLELLGGLGVGLVFQPPLIALQSFVHHDDVATATAFFGFIRSFSTSVSIVIGGVVFQNQMQSHQAMLQRLLPGEVAKDFAAQSAAANVALIQSLSDGEAQIVKAAYSQSLSRMWILYASFAAAGLLMSFGIQNQTLRTELVNDTSGSTASRSRASDNKA
;
A
#
# COMPACT_ATOMS: atom_id res chain seq x y z
N MET A 1 17.10 -34.22 4.49
CA MET A 1 15.76 -33.76 4.07
C MET A 1 15.54 -32.29 4.47
N GLU A 2 15.94 -31.89 5.69
CA GLU A 2 15.91 -30.50 6.18
C GLU A 2 16.69 -29.50 5.29
N ARG A 3 17.92 -29.81 4.86
CA ARG A 3 18.72 -28.91 3.99
C ARG A 3 18.07 -28.59 2.64
N ARG A 4 17.31 -29.52 2.04
CA ARG A 4 16.64 -29.31 0.74
C ARG A 4 15.33 -28.54 0.88
N PHE A 5 14.67 -28.64 2.04
CA PHE A 5 13.46 -27.89 2.37
C PHE A 5 13.79 -26.42 2.68
N THR A 6 14.93 -26.15 3.33
CA THR A 6 15.44 -24.79 3.57
C THR A 6 15.89 -24.11 2.28
N ILE A 7 16.55 -24.84 1.37
CA ILE A 7 16.95 -24.30 0.06
C ILE A 7 15.73 -23.97 -0.80
N LEU A 8 14.67 -24.80 -0.78
CA LEU A 8 13.43 -24.52 -1.51
C LEU A 8 12.65 -23.32 -0.90
N LEU A 9 12.65 -23.17 0.42
CA LEU A 9 12.06 -22.03 1.12
C LEU A 9 12.84 -20.73 0.86
N LEU A 10 14.18 -20.80 0.77
CA LEU A 10 15.02 -19.67 0.37
C LEU A 10 14.85 -19.32 -1.11
N PHE A 11 14.65 -20.32 -1.98
CA PHE A 11 14.36 -20.09 -3.40
C PHE A 11 12.98 -19.47 -3.61
N LEU A 12 11.96 -19.92 -2.86
CA LEU A 12 10.62 -19.32 -2.84
C LEU A 12 10.60 -17.92 -2.19
N SER A 13 11.48 -17.64 -1.22
CA SER A 13 11.61 -16.29 -0.66
C SER A 13 12.31 -15.33 -1.62
N HIS A 14 13.25 -15.81 -2.45
CA HIS A 14 13.95 -14.97 -3.43
C HIS A 14 13.14 -14.71 -4.71
N VAL A 15 12.25 -15.63 -5.10
CA VAL A 15 11.36 -15.44 -6.27
C VAL A 15 10.17 -14.50 -5.96
N LEU A 16 9.86 -14.26 -4.68
CA LEU A 16 8.79 -13.34 -4.25
C LEU A 16 9.27 -11.92 -3.91
N THR A 17 10.57 -11.64 -3.94
CA THR A 17 11.15 -10.32 -3.55
C THR A 17 11.70 -9.50 -4.72
N ALA A 18 11.18 -9.67 -5.93
CA ALA A 18 11.70 -8.97 -7.10
C ALA A 18 10.61 -8.47 -8.06
N PHE A 19 9.48 -8.01 -7.53
CA PHE A 19 8.58 -7.15 -8.29
C PHE A 19 8.61 -5.76 -7.66
N ALA A 20 8.95 -4.75 -8.46
CA ALA A 20 8.79 -3.34 -8.10
C ALA A 20 7.35 -3.13 -7.63
N ALA A 21 7.15 -2.66 -6.39
CA ALA A 21 5.83 -2.31 -5.94
C ALA A 21 5.47 -0.96 -6.59
N HIS A 22 4.26 -0.84 -7.13
CA HIS A 22 3.73 0.45 -7.51
C HIS A 22 3.21 1.15 -6.24
N VAL A 23 3.86 2.25 -5.84
CA VAL A 23 3.62 2.94 -4.57
C VAL A 23 3.01 4.31 -4.83
N LYS A 24 1.73 4.46 -4.50
CA LYS A 24 1.01 5.73 -4.58
C LYS A 24 1.05 6.52 -3.25
N ARG A 25 1.23 7.84 -3.30
CA ARG A 25 1.15 8.77 -2.17
C ARG A 25 0.39 10.04 -2.57
N GLU A 26 -0.18 10.73 -1.60
CA GLU A 26 -0.86 12.01 -1.78
C GLU A 26 -0.31 13.04 -0.80
N LEU A 27 -0.04 14.25 -1.29
CA LEU A 27 0.41 15.41 -0.52
C LEU A 27 -0.56 16.56 -0.76
N THR A 28 -1.31 16.95 0.26
CA THR A 28 -2.19 18.13 0.22
C THR A 28 -1.51 19.29 0.90
N LEU A 29 -1.29 20.36 0.16
CA LEU A 29 -0.64 21.58 0.61
C LEU A 29 -1.69 22.59 1.06
N THR A 30 -1.62 23.04 2.31
CA THR A 30 -2.52 24.05 2.87
C THR A 30 -1.75 25.21 3.47
N TRP A 31 -2.40 26.38 3.52
CA TRP A 31 -1.87 27.58 4.14
C TRP A 31 -2.56 27.82 5.48
N GLU A 32 -1.89 27.47 6.58
CA GLU A 32 -2.49 27.37 7.91
C GLU A 32 -1.60 28.01 8.96
N GLU A 33 -2.16 28.31 10.13
CA GLU A 33 -1.41 28.84 11.25
C GLU A 33 -0.58 27.72 11.94
N GLY A 34 0.67 28.01 12.29
CA GLY A 34 1.56 27.09 13.00
C GLY A 34 2.60 27.83 13.83
N ALA A 35 3.10 27.16 14.87
CA ALA A 35 4.07 27.73 15.80
C ALA A 35 5.23 26.75 16.15
N PRO A 36 6.09 26.38 15.18
CA PRO A 36 7.16 25.40 15.40
C PRO A 36 8.17 25.77 16.49
N ASN A 37 8.46 27.07 16.64
CA ASN A 37 9.35 27.62 17.65
C ASN A 37 8.60 28.33 18.80
N GLY A 38 7.26 28.21 18.85
CA GLY A 38 6.38 28.92 19.78
C GLY A 38 5.82 30.25 19.25
N GLN A 39 6.38 30.85 18.20
CA GLN A 39 5.80 32.01 17.52
C GLN A 39 4.80 31.56 16.46
N SER A 40 3.57 32.04 16.55
CA SER A 40 2.52 31.70 15.59
C SER A 40 2.63 32.54 14.32
N ARG A 41 2.67 31.89 13.15
CA ARG A 41 2.53 32.53 11.84
C ARG A 41 1.78 31.62 10.88
N HIS A 42 1.29 32.19 9.79
CA HIS A 42 0.84 31.39 8.67
C HIS A 42 2.02 30.74 7.94
N MET A 43 1.86 29.47 7.60
CA MET A 43 2.87 28.63 6.99
C MET A 43 2.24 27.53 6.13
N ILE A 44 3.06 26.88 5.33
CA ILE A 44 2.66 25.73 4.54
C ILE A 44 2.63 24.49 5.44
N ARG A 45 1.52 23.76 5.40
CA ARG A 45 1.42 22.43 5.97
C ARG A 45 1.15 21.42 4.87
N THR A 46 1.71 20.23 5.03
CA THR A 46 1.49 19.11 4.12
C THR A 46 0.73 18.03 4.86
N ASN A 47 -0.48 17.68 4.40
CA ASN A 47 -1.39 16.75 5.08
C ASN A 47 -1.67 17.14 6.55
N GLY A 48 -1.75 18.44 6.84
CA GLY A 48 -2.03 18.99 8.18
C GLY A 48 -0.84 18.97 9.16
N GLN A 49 0.36 18.56 8.73
CA GLN A 49 1.55 18.48 9.57
C GLN A 49 2.72 19.31 9.03
N PHE A 50 3.69 19.56 9.91
CA PHE A 50 4.98 20.17 9.63
C PHE A 50 6.06 19.53 10.53
N PRO A 51 7.24 19.16 10.00
CA PRO A 51 7.61 19.16 8.58
C PRO A 51 6.71 18.24 7.74
N SER A 52 6.83 18.30 6.41
CA SER A 52 6.04 17.45 5.52
C SER A 52 6.33 15.96 5.79
N PRO A 53 5.36 15.06 5.54
CA PRO A 53 5.49 13.63 5.86
C PRO A 53 6.75 12.98 5.32
N THR A 54 7.44 12.20 6.14
CA THR A 54 8.57 11.38 5.67
C THR A 54 8.08 10.33 4.69
N LEU A 55 8.64 10.33 3.47
CA LEU A 55 8.34 9.34 2.44
C LEU A 55 9.39 8.24 2.49
N ILE A 56 8.94 6.98 2.60
CA ILE A 56 9.83 5.82 2.62
C ILE A 56 9.41 4.88 1.50
N PHE A 57 10.38 4.52 0.66
CA PHE A 57 10.24 3.61 -0.48
C PHE A 57 11.29 2.50 -0.41
N ASP A 58 11.07 1.41 -1.14
CA ASP A 58 12.07 0.38 -1.38
C ASP A 58 12.74 0.60 -2.74
N GLU A 59 14.02 0.26 -2.84
CA GLU A 59 14.80 0.42 -4.07
C GLU A 59 14.16 -0.29 -5.27
N GLY A 60 13.81 0.49 -6.29
CA GLY A 60 13.18 0.01 -7.52
C GLY A 60 11.65 0.04 -7.50
N ASP A 61 11.01 0.53 -6.43
CA ASP A 61 9.59 0.83 -6.44
C ASP A 61 9.25 1.84 -7.56
N ASP A 62 8.08 1.66 -8.17
CA ASP A 62 7.50 2.63 -9.12
C ASP A 62 6.63 3.61 -8.32
N VAL A 63 7.10 4.85 -8.17
CA VAL A 63 6.52 5.82 -7.24
C VAL A 63 5.62 6.78 -8.00
N GLU A 64 4.40 6.96 -7.49
CA GLU A 64 3.43 7.95 -7.96
C GLU A 64 3.01 8.83 -6.77
N ILE A 65 3.20 10.15 -6.89
CA ILE A 65 2.87 11.11 -5.84
C ILE A 65 1.97 12.19 -6.42
N VAL A 66 0.73 12.25 -5.95
CA VAL A 66 -0.21 13.30 -6.31
C VAL A 66 -0.07 14.46 -5.33
N VAL A 67 0.18 15.65 -5.84
CA VAL A 67 0.31 16.88 -5.04
C VAL A 67 -0.90 17.75 -5.31
N HIS A 68 -1.70 18.03 -4.28
CA HIS A 68 -2.85 18.91 -4.34
C HIS A 68 -2.48 20.28 -3.76
N ASN A 69 -2.62 21.34 -4.55
CA ASN A 69 -2.36 22.69 -4.07
C ASN A 69 -3.67 23.34 -3.59
N HIS A 70 -3.93 23.33 -2.28
CA HIS A 70 -5.05 24.06 -1.67
C HIS A 70 -4.60 25.40 -1.04
N MET A 71 -3.39 25.85 -1.34
CA MET A 71 -2.92 27.17 -0.93
C MET A 71 -3.49 28.25 -1.86
N HIS A 72 -3.26 29.51 -1.49
CA HIS A 72 -3.65 30.67 -2.28
C HIS A 72 -2.59 31.09 -3.32
N GLN A 73 -1.47 30.37 -3.41
CA GLN A 73 -0.33 30.69 -4.26
C GLN A 73 0.15 29.47 -5.05
N ASN A 74 0.77 29.72 -6.20
CA ASN A 74 1.37 28.69 -7.05
C ASN A 74 2.51 27.97 -6.34
N THR A 75 2.71 26.69 -6.64
CA THR A 75 3.79 25.90 -6.07
C THR A 75 4.24 24.76 -6.98
N THR A 76 5.34 24.13 -6.63
CA THR A 76 5.83 22.86 -7.18
C THR A 76 6.58 22.10 -6.08
N ILE A 77 6.84 20.82 -6.29
CA ILE A 77 7.67 20.01 -5.38
C ILE A 77 8.81 19.38 -6.18
N HIS A 78 10.03 19.66 -5.76
CA HIS A 78 11.24 19.02 -6.26
C HIS A 78 11.70 17.89 -5.33
N TRP A 79 12.27 16.84 -5.93
CA TRP A 79 12.71 15.61 -5.26
C TRP A 79 14.24 15.57 -5.19
N HIS A 80 14.77 16.31 -4.22
CA HIS A 80 16.18 16.63 -4.12
C HIS A 80 17.09 15.40 -4.07
N GLY A 81 17.99 15.33 -5.05
CA GLY A 81 19.00 14.27 -5.21
C GLY A 81 18.49 13.01 -5.94
N ILE A 82 17.20 12.94 -6.30
CA ILE A 82 16.67 11.88 -7.17
C ILE A 82 17.09 12.15 -8.61
N LEU A 83 17.54 11.11 -9.32
CA LEU A 83 18.10 11.24 -10.67
C LEU A 83 17.07 11.65 -11.73
N MET A 84 15.79 11.37 -11.50
CA MET A 84 14.70 11.56 -12.47
C MET A 84 14.97 10.90 -13.83
N GLN A 85 15.67 9.77 -13.80
CA GLN A 85 16.01 8.99 -14.99
C GLN A 85 14.72 8.64 -15.76
N ASP A 86 14.71 8.99 -17.04
CA ASP A 86 13.59 8.77 -17.98
C ASP A 86 12.26 9.44 -17.56
N THR A 87 12.27 10.30 -16.54
CA THR A 87 11.09 10.99 -15.97
C THR A 87 11.33 12.49 -15.67
N PRO A 88 11.96 13.26 -16.58
CA PRO A 88 12.35 14.65 -16.32
C PRO A 88 11.17 15.60 -16.06
N TRP A 89 9.97 15.30 -16.57
CA TRP A 89 8.74 16.05 -16.28
C TRP A 89 8.28 15.95 -14.81
N SER A 90 8.86 15.04 -14.02
CA SER A 90 8.60 14.89 -12.59
C SER A 90 9.64 15.59 -11.71
N ASP A 91 10.55 16.38 -12.29
CA ASP A 91 11.61 17.05 -11.51
C ASP A 91 11.10 18.18 -10.59
N GLY A 92 9.98 18.82 -10.93
CA GLY A 92 9.37 19.81 -10.03
C GLY A 92 9.83 21.26 -10.17
N VAL A 93 10.49 21.64 -11.26
CA VAL A 93 10.99 23.01 -11.46
C VAL A 93 10.07 23.79 -12.42
N PRO A 94 9.39 24.85 -11.95
CA PRO A 94 8.49 25.65 -12.78
C PRO A 94 9.29 26.37 -13.87
N GLY A 95 8.77 26.34 -15.09
CA GLY A 95 9.42 26.95 -16.27
C GLY A 95 10.63 26.21 -16.81
N LEU A 96 10.98 25.06 -16.21
CA LEU A 96 12.01 24.17 -16.70
C LEU A 96 11.43 22.80 -17.05
N SER A 97 11.01 22.04 -16.04
CA SER A 97 10.49 20.68 -16.21
C SER A 97 8.96 20.65 -16.36
N GLN A 98 8.26 21.59 -15.74
CA GLN A 98 6.80 21.63 -15.72
C GLN A 98 6.26 23.05 -15.53
N THR A 99 4.94 23.21 -15.64
CA THR A 99 4.25 24.44 -15.22
C THR A 99 4.00 24.43 -13.70
N PRO A 100 3.82 25.61 -13.06
CA PRO A 100 3.40 25.67 -11.66
C PRO A 100 2.08 24.91 -11.43
N ILE A 101 1.91 24.36 -10.23
CA ILE A 101 0.63 23.82 -9.75
C ILE A 101 -0.17 25.00 -9.21
N GLU A 102 -1.24 25.38 -9.88
CA GLU A 102 -2.04 26.55 -9.47
C GLU A 102 -2.95 26.22 -8.26
N PRO A 103 -3.42 27.24 -7.52
CA PRO A 103 -4.44 27.06 -6.49
C PRO A 103 -5.66 26.28 -6.97
N GLY A 104 -6.00 25.20 -6.24
CA GLY A 104 -7.09 24.28 -6.58
C GLY A 104 -6.73 23.18 -7.57
N GLU A 105 -5.53 23.22 -8.16
CA GLU A 105 -5.05 22.20 -9.09
C GLU A 105 -4.28 21.08 -8.37
N SER A 106 -3.95 20.06 -9.15
CA SER A 106 -3.15 18.93 -8.68
C SER A 106 -2.17 18.50 -9.76
N TYR A 107 -1.06 17.88 -9.36
CA TYR A 107 -0.06 17.35 -10.28
C TYR A 107 0.43 15.98 -9.84
N VAL A 108 0.64 15.08 -10.78
CA VAL A 108 1.10 13.71 -10.52
C VAL A 108 2.57 13.55 -10.88
N TYR A 109 3.42 13.41 -9.87
CA TYR A 109 4.82 13.08 -10.02
C TYR A 109 5.00 11.58 -10.12
N ARG A 110 5.68 11.10 -11.16
CA ARG A 110 6.03 9.68 -11.33
C ARG A 110 7.51 9.51 -11.57
N PHE A 111 8.15 8.63 -10.80
CA PHE A 111 9.56 8.29 -10.95
C PHE A 111 9.85 6.93 -10.30
N THR A 112 10.96 6.31 -10.68
CA THR A 112 11.45 5.10 -10.01
C THR A 112 12.23 5.47 -8.76
N ALA A 113 11.98 4.80 -7.63
CA ALA A 113 12.74 4.96 -6.39
C ALA A 113 14.17 4.41 -6.53
N TYR A 114 15.04 5.20 -7.18
CA TYR A 114 16.43 4.86 -7.44
C TYR A 114 17.28 6.13 -7.61
N PRO A 115 18.53 6.17 -7.11
CA PRO A 115 19.23 5.15 -6.34
C PRO A 115 18.80 5.08 -4.88
N PRO A 116 19.09 4.00 -4.14
CA PRO A 116 18.74 3.91 -2.73
C PRO A 116 19.63 4.78 -1.84
N GLY A 117 19.08 5.27 -0.73
CA GLY A 117 19.75 6.17 0.21
C GLY A 117 18.82 7.25 0.75
N GLN A 118 19.43 8.26 1.36
CA GLN A 118 18.78 9.41 1.96
C GLN A 118 18.63 10.61 1.00
N TYR A 119 17.40 11.09 0.89
CA TYR A 119 16.97 12.21 0.06
C TYR A 119 15.98 13.08 0.83
N TRP A 120 15.43 14.07 0.16
CA TRP A 120 14.37 14.91 0.70
C TRP A 120 13.59 15.54 -0.45
N TYR A 121 12.49 16.17 -0.14
CA TYR A 121 11.69 16.91 -1.11
C TYR A 121 11.33 18.27 -0.53
N HIS A 122 11.25 19.27 -1.40
CA HIS A 122 11.00 20.64 -1.00
C HIS A 122 10.34 21.44 -2.11
N SER A 123 9.81 22.62 -1.80
CA SER A 123 9.31 23.51 -2.84
C SER A 123 10.43 23.97 -3.76
N HIS A 124 10.11 24.14 -5.03
CA HIS A 124 10.98 24.78 -6.01
C HIS A 124 10.27 25.96 -6.69
N SER A 125 9.35 26.59 -5.97
CA SER A 125 8.53 27.69 -6.47
C SER A 125 8.66 28.88 -5.54
N ARG A 126 9.40 29.91 -6.01
CA ARG A 126 9.81 31.07 -5.20
C ARG A 126 10.56 30.61 -3.95
N ALA A 127 10.73 31.50 -2.97
CA ALA A 127 11.34 31.20 -1.68
C ALA A 127 10.42 30.43 -0.69
N THR A 128 9.44 29.65 -1.17
CA THR A 128 8.42 29.03 -0.29
C THR A 128 8.92 27.85 0.54
N LEU A 129 10.18 27.43 0.37
CA LEU A 129 10.86 26.53 1.31
C LEU A 129 10.89 27.15 2.72
N LEU A 130 11.13 28.47 2.83
CA LEU A 130 11.09 29.23 4.10
C LEU A 130 9.73 29.12 4.79
N ASP A 131 8.65 28.93 4.03
CA ASP A 131 7.31 28.88 4.57
C ASP A 131 6.91 27.46 5.02
N GLY A 132 7.82 26.49 4.92
CA GLY A 132 7.68 25.18 5.55
C GLY A 132 7.38 24.02 4.60
N LEU A 133 7.48 24.23 3.28
CA LEU A 133 7.27 23.17 2.29
C LEU A 133 8.53 22.34 2.06
N TYR A 134 8.82 21.44 3.01
CA TYR A 134 9.88 20.43 2.89
C TYR A 134 9.58 19.18 3.72
N GLY A 135 10.13 18.03 3.31
CA GLY A 135 10.02 16.76 4.01
C GLY A 135 11.11 15.78 3.63
N ALA A 136 11.31 14.75 4.45
CA ALA A 136 12.34 13.75 4.24
C ALA A 136 11.90 12.65 3.25
N LEU A 137 12.85 12.09 2.49
CA LEU A 137 12.64 10.95 1.60
C LEU A 137 13.73 9.91 1.83
N PHE A 138 13.36 8.66 2.05
CA PHE A 138 14.31 7.57 2.26
C PHE A 138 13.99 6.37 1.38
N ILE A 139 14.98 5.92 0.62
CA ILE A 139 14.86 4.74 -0.25
C ILE A 139 15.70 3.62 0.35
N ARG A 140 15.04 2.60 0.89
CA ARG A 140 15.68 1.44 1.51
C ARG A 140 16.40 0.60 0.46
N ARG A 141 17.63 0.22 0.76
CA ARG A 141 18.44 -0.67 -0.08
C ARG A 141 17.84 -2.07 -0.10
N LYS A 142 18.03 -2.80 -1.20
CA LYS A 142 17.62 -4.21 -1.28
C LYS A 142 18.31 -5.05 -0.18
N PRO A 143 17.59 -6.01 0.43
CA PRO A 143 18.19 -6.91 1.43
C PRO A 143 19.42 -7.64 0.87
N GLY A 144 20.50 -7.68 1.64
CA GLY A 144 21.76 -8.31 1.24
C GLY A 144 22.68 -7.41 0.40
N THR A 145 22.33 -6.13 0.18
CA THR A 145 23.26 -5.15 -0.37
C THR A 145 24.43 -4.96 0.61
N PRO A 146 25.68 -5.17 0.18
CA PRO A 146 26.82 -5.03 1.09
C PRO A 146 26.95 -3.56 1.51
N GLY A 147 27.24 -3.34 2.80
CA GLY A 147 27.60 -2.04 3.35
C GLY A 147 29.06 -2.02 3.83
N PRO A 148 29.64 -0.83 4.10
CA PRO A 148 31.06 -0.68 4.43
C PRO A 148 31.40 -1.02 5.90
N TRP A 149 30.56 -1.83 6.56
CA TRP A 149 30.60 -2.08 8.01
C TRP A 149 31.91 -2.73 8.49
N ALA A 150 32.54 -3.55 7.65
CA ALA A 150 33.81 -4.20 7.93
C ALA A 150 34.98 -3.21 8.09
N MET A 151 34.83 -1.96 7.62
CA MET A 151 35.81 -0.89 7.82
C MET A 151 35.71 -0.26 9.23
N ILE A 152 34.60 -0.50 9.95
CA ILE A 152 34.37 0.02 11.30
C ILE A 152 34.67 -1.07 12.34
N SER A 153 34.25 -2.32 12.10
CA SER A 153 34.45 -3.43 13.02
C SER A 153 34.53 -4.78 12.30
N GLU A 154 35.38 -5.68 12.81
CA GLU A 154 35.48 -7.07 12.37
C GLU A 154 34.53 -8.03 13.12
N ASP A 155 33.88 -7.58 14.21
CA ASP A 155 32.94 -8.40 14.98
C ASP A 155 31.62 -8.58 14.21
N PRO A 156 31.23 -9.82 13.85
CA PRO A 156 29.98 -10.09 13.13
C PRO A 156 28.72 -9.56 13.84
N VAL A 157 28.73 -9.49 15.18
CA VAL A 157 27.59 -8.97 15.96
C VAL A 157 27.48 -7.46 15.82
N GLU A 158 28.61 -6.74 15.80
CA GLU A 158 28.65 -5.30 15.56
C GLU A 158 28.25 -4.98 14.11
N ILE A 159 28.76 -5.73 13.14
CA ILE A 159 28.38 -5.60 11.72
C ILE A 159 26.87 -5.76 11.54
N GLN A 160 26.27 -6.79 12.14
CA GLN A 160 24.83 -7.01 12.06
C GLN A 160 24.03 -5.91 12.80
N ALA A 161 24.57 -5.33 13.87
CA ALA A 161 23.94 -4.21 14.55
C ALA A 161 23.97 -2.94 13.70
N MET A 162 25.10 -2.61 13.07
CA MET A 162 25.23 -1.48 12.14
C MET A 162 24.32 -1.64 10.91
N GLU A 163 24.26 -2.83 10.32
CA GLU A 163 23.37 -3.12 9.18
C GLU A 163 21.88 -2.95 9.56
N ARG A 164 21.46 -3.39 10.75
CA ARG A 164 20.10 -3.15 11.23
C ARG A 164 19.84 -1.66 11.46
N ALA A 165 20.79 -0.95 12.06
CA ALA A 165 20.69 0.47 12.31
C ALA A 165 20.56 1.30 11.02
N ALA A 166 21.35 0.97 9.99
CA ALA A 166 21.30 1.63 8.68
C ALA A 166 19.99 1.37 7.91
N ASN A 167 19.33 0.24 8.15
CA ASN A 167 18.05 -0.10 7.50
C ASN A 167 16.82 0.51 8.20
N ASP A 168 16.93 0.95 9.47
CA ASP A 168 15.89 1.67 10.22
C ASP A 168 16.47 2.94 10.88
N PRO A 169 16.85 3.96 10.09
CA PRO A 169 17.48 5.15 10.63
C PRO A 169 16.49 6.09 11.34
N ARG A 170 17.02 6.89 12.26
CA ARG A 170 16.34 8.07 12.81
C ARG A 170 16.64 9.27 11.92
N ILE A 171 15.65 9.71 11.16
CA ILE A 171 15.79 10.82 10.23
C ILE A 171 15.57 12.14 10.97
N ILE A 172 16.50 13.07 10.78
CA ILE A 172 16.51 14.41 11.36
C ILE A 172 16.53 15.43 10.23
N MET A 173 15.45 16.19 10.14
CA MET A 173 15.34 17.38 9.30
C MET A 173 15.81 18.59 10.09
N LEU A 174 16.90 19.22 9.65
CA LEU A 174 17.40 20.46 10.22
C LEU A 174 16.98 21.62 9.32
N SER A 175 16.41 22.68 9.90
CA SER A 175 16.01 23.87 9.16
C SER A 175 16.16 25.11 10.03
N ASP A 176 16.19 26.29 9.42
CA ASP A 176 15.99 27.56 10.11
C ASP A 176 14.53 27.98 10.04
N TRP A 177 14.14 28.95 10.87
CA TRP A 177 12.78 29.42 10.98
C TRP A 177 12.72 30.84 11.51
N ASP A 178 11.84 31.64 10.92
CA ASP A 178 11.56 33.02 11.32
C ASP A 178 10.04 33.26 11.42
N TYR A 179 9.64 34.29 12.14
CA TYR A 179 8.29 34.84 12.16
C TYR A 179 7.86 35.41 10.80
N TYR A 180 8.78 35.99 10.04
CA TYR A 180 8.51 36.55 8.72
C TYR A 180 8.45 35.45 7.65
N ASN A 181 7.49 35.58 6.73
CA ASN A 181 7.35 34.67 5.60
C ASN A 181 8.27 35.05 4.43
N SER A 182 8.38 34.15 3.46
CA SER A 182 9.25 34.31 2.29
C SER A 182 9.03 35.62 1.52
N SER A 183 7.76 36.00 1.31
CA SER A 183 7.41 37.24 0.60
C SER A 183 7.83 38.50 1.36
N GLN A 184 7.71 38.48 2.69
CA GLN A 184 8.11 39.59 3.55
C GLN A 184 9.62 39.71 3.63
N TYR A 185 10.36 38.60 3.63
CA TYR A 185 11.83 38.61 3.53
C TYR A 185 12.29 39.27 2.23
N LYS A 186 11.69 38.88 1.11
CA LYS A 186 12.01 39.45 -0.20
C LYS A 186 11.73 40.95 -0.25
N GLU A 187 10.60 41.38 0.31
CA GLU A 187 10.26 42.79 0.41
C GLU A 187 11.25 43.55 1.30
N ALA A 188 11.68 42.96 2.41
CA ALA A 188 12.67 43.54 3.31
C ALA A 188 14.05 43.70 2.65
N ASP A 189 14.54 42.68 1.93
CA ASP A 189 15.79 42.76 1.16
C ASP A 189 15.71 43.87 0.09
N ALA A 190 14.61 43.91 -0.66
CA ALA A 190 14.42 44.89 -1.73
C ALA A 190 14.33 46.33 -1.21
N ASN A 191 13.59 46.55 -0.11
CA ASN A 191 13.39 47.88 0.48
C ASN A 191 14.64 48.40 1.21
N SER A 192 15.39 47.50 1.85
CA SER A 192 16.61 47.86 2.57
C SER A 192 17.84 47.92 1.69
N HIS A 193 17.82 47.31 0.49
CA HIS A 193 19.00 47.10 -0.34
C HIS A 193 20.15 46.42 0.44
N LEU A 194 19.79 45.55 1.38
CA LEU A 194 20.69 44.75 2.20
C LEU A 194 20.26 43.30 2.12
N GLN A 195 21.23 42.39 2.27
CA GLN A 195 20.95 40.98 2.29
C GLN A 195 20.70 40.51 3.73
N ILE A 196 19.45 40.22 4.08
CA ILE A 196 19.09 39.84 5.45
C ILE A 196 19.25 38.32 5.60
N PHE A 197 20.09 37.91 6.55
CA PHE A 197 20.37 36.49 6.83
C PHE A 197 19.92 36.04 8.21
N CYS A 198 19.49 36.97 9.07
CA CYS A 198 19.14 36.65 10.44
C CYS A 198 17.81 35.92 10.53
N VAL A 199 17.70 34.95 11.44
CA VAL A 199 16.49 34.15 11.68
C VAL A 199 16.17 34.08 13.18
N ASP A 200 14.93 33.75 13.53
CA ASP A 200 14.51 33.60 14.94
C ASP A 200 15.01 32.31 15.61
N SER A 201 15.08 31.21 14.87
CA SER A 201 15.38 29.89 15.45
C SER A 201 15.92 28.89 14.43
N ILE A 202 16.59 27.86 14.94
CA ILE A 202 16.86 26.62 14.20
C ILE A 202 15.87 25.57 14.73
N LEU A 203 15.38 24.71 13.85
CA LEU A 203 14.45 23.64 14.17
C LEU A 203 15.10 22.26 13.94
N ILE A 204 14.78 21.32 14.82
CA ILE A 204 15.11 19.90 14.69
C ILE A 204 13.78 19.16 14.52
N ASN A 205 13.56 18.53 13.37
CA ASN A 205 12.28 17.91 13.01
C ASN A 205 11.06 18.84 13.20
N GLY A 206 11.23 20.12 12.86
CA GLY A 206 10.20 21.16 13.00
C GLY A 206 9.88 21.54 14.44
N LYS A 207 10.79 21.30 15.39
CA LYS A 207 10.66 21.66 16.79
C LYS A 207 11.84 22.53 17.23
N GLY A 208 11.55 23.62 17.93
CA GLY A 208 12.57 24.54 18.42
C GLY A 208 12.01 25.58 19.37
N SER A 209 12.81 26.59 19.69
CA SER A 209 12.43 27.73 20.54
C SER A 209 13.25 28.95 20.13
N VAL A 210 12.76 30.14 20.45
CA VAL A 210 13.53 31.39 20.28
C VAL A 210 14.30 31.65 21.57
N TYR A 211 15.61 31.43 21.51
CA TYR A 211 16.50 31.68 22.64
C TYR A 211 17.02 33.10 22.57
N CYS A 212 16.77 33.89 23.62
CA CYS A 212 17.29 35.25 23.78
C CYS A 212 18.27 35.30 24.96
N PRO A 213 19.56 35.03 24.74
CA PRO A 213 20.56 34.87 25.80
C PRO A 213 20.97 36.18 26.49
N GLY A 214 20.59 37.32 25.89
CA GLY A 214 20.97 38.68 26.27
C GLY A 214 22.14 39.21 25.45
N HIS A 215 22.05 40.48 25.01
CA HIS A 215 23.04 41.11 24.12
C HIS A 215 24.47 41.09 24.68
N GLN A 216 24.64 41.48 25.94
CA GLN A 216 25.96 41.46 26.58
C GLN A 216 26.55 40.04 26.66
N TRP A 217 25.71 39.04 26.95
CA TRP A 217 26.17 37.66 27.00
C TRP A 217 26.64 37.17 25.62
N LEU A 218 25.96 37.57 24.55
CA LEU A 218 26.37 37.26 23.18
C LEU A 218 27.70 37.94 22.86
N ILE A 219 27.89 39.21 23.22
CA ILE A 219 29.17 39.93 23.05
C ILE A 219 30.30 39.21 23.79
N ASP A 220 30.08 38.85 25.06
CA ASP A 220 31.07 38.15 25.90
C ASP A 220 31.43 36.75 25.36
N LYS A 221 30.55 36.18 24.53
CA LYS A 221 30.70 34.86 23.91
C LYS A 221 31.01 34.93 22.41
N GLN A 222 31.46 36.06 21.88
CA GLN A 222 31.91 36.10 20.49
C GLN A 222 33.13 35.21 20.27
N ILE A 223 33.16 34.55 19.11
CA ILE A 223 34.29 33.71 18.72
C ILE A 223 35.53 34.59 18.42
N PRO A 224 36.75 34.12 18.72
CA PRO A 224 37.98 34.91 18.53
C PRO A 224 38.18 35.45 17.11
N PHE A 225 37.72 34.70 16.09
CA PHE A 225 37.79 35.11 14.69
C PHE A 225 37.00 36.39 14.40
N MET A 226 35.81 36.54 15.01
CA MET A 226 34.94 37.71 14.85
C MET A 226 35.58 38.97 15.41
N LEU A 227 36.06 38.89 16.65
CA LEU A 227 36.73 40.00 17.33
C LEU A 227 37.96 40.51 16.56
N LYS A 228 38.61 39.62 15.80
CA LYS A 228 39.75 39.96 14.94
C LYS A 228 39.32 40.59 13.62
N SER A 229 38.24 40.10 13.02
CA SER A 229 37.77 40.54 11.69
C SER A 229 37.01 41.86 11.76
N TRP A 230 36.23 42.08 12.82
CA TRP A 230 35.36 43.25 13.02
C TRP A 230 35.45 43.79 14.46
N PRO A 231 36.59 44.41 14.83
CA PRO A 231 36.83 44.83 16.22
C PRO A 231 35.94 45.99 16.70
N ASN A 232 35.36 46.77 15.79
CA ASN A 232 34.56 47.95 16.10
C ASN A 232 33.04 47.72 15.94
N ASP A 233 32.63 46.62 15.31
CA ASP A 233 31.23 46.31 15.03
C ASP A 233 30.79 45.16 15.94
N THR A 234 29.64 45.33 16.59
CA THR A 234 29.09 44.32 17.50
C THR A 234 27.92 43.60 16.86
N ILE A 235 27.72 42.34 17.26
CA ILE A 235 26.53 41.57 16.90
C ILE A 235 25.29 42.18 17.57
N THR A 236 24.12 41.92 16.99
CA THR A 236 22.84 42.38 17.55
C THR A 236 22.41 41.56 18.77
N ASP A 237 21.32 41.96 19.43
CA ASP A 237 20.71 41.21 20.54
C ASP A 237 20.09 39.86 20.12
N LYS A 238 19.81 39.68 18.81
CA LYS A 238 19.47 38.40 18.17
C LYS A 238 20.71 37.58 17.75
N GLY A 239 21.91 38.12 17.95
CA GLY A 239 23.17 37.51 17.55
C GLY A 239 23.48 37.62 16.06
N CYS A 240 22.76 38.47 15.31
CA CYS A 240 23.02 38.69 13.88
C CYS A 240 24.34 39.43 13.69
N PHE A 241 25.06 39.11 12.62
CA PHE A 241 26.35 39.73 12.33
C PHE A 241 26.18 41.07 11.61
N PRO A 242 27.14 42.01 11.78
CA PRO A 242 27.07 43.33 11.16
C PRO A 242 27.24 43.25 9.63
N PHE A 243 26.60 44.17 8.92
CA PHE A 243 26.80 44.34 7.47
C PHE A 243 28.14 45.03 7.20
N VAL A 244 29.06 44.35 6.52
CA VAL A 244 30.42 44.84 6.32
C VAL A 244 30.81 44.89 4.84
N PRO A 245 31.68 45.83 4.42
CA PRO A 245 32.06 45.97 3.01
C PRO A 245 32.68 44.71 2.40
N SER A 246 33.35 43.89 3.21
CA SER A 246 34.01 42.66 2.76
C SER A 246 33.05 41.57 2.30
N THR A 247 31.78 41.58 2.76
CA THR A 247 30.75 40.59 2.39
C THR A 247 29.65 41.21 1.53
N GLU A 248 29.35 42.50 1.73
CA GLU A 248 28.33 43.23 0.98
C GLU A 248 28.84 43.87 -0.31
N GLY A 249 30.16 43.92 -0.47
CA GLY A 249 30.80 44.46 -1.66
C GLY A 249 30.54 45.96 -1.84
N PRO A 250 30.69 46.49 -3.07
CA PRO A 250 30.58 47.93 -3.34
C PRO A 250 29.16 48.50 -3.22
N TRP A 251 28.13 47.65 -3.10
CA TRP A 251 26.73 48.04 -3.02
C TRP A 251 26.26 48.37 -1.60
N LEU A 252 27.06 48.06 -0.57
CA LEU A 252 26.70 48.34 0.83
C LEU A 252 26.34 49.81 1.09
N LYS A 253 26.97 50.74 0.35
CA LYS A 253 26.70 52.18 0.44
C LYS A 253 25.26 52.58 0.13
N ASP A 254 24.55 51.74 -0.64
CA ASP A 254 23.18 51.96 -1.05
C ASP A 254 22.18 51.31 -0.06
N GLY A 255 22.69 50.56 0.92
CA GLY A 255 21.92 49.86 1.95
C GLY A 255 21.38 50.79 3.05
N ASN A 256 20.18 50.48 3.54
CA ASN A 256 19.48 51.23 4.57
C ASN A 256 18.97 50.31 5.69
N VAL A 257 19.73 50.25 6.80
CA VAL A 257 19.40 49.42 7.98
C VAL A 257 18.06 49.84 8.60
N SER A 258 17.71 51.12 8.59
CA SER A 258 16.45 51.61 9.16
C SER A 258 15.20 51.19 8.38
N ALA A 259 15.36 50.69 7.16
CA ALA A 259 14.27 50.13 6.36
C ALA A 259 14.01 48.63 6.67
N ILE A 260 14.86 47.98 7.46
CA ILE A 260 14.65 46.59 7.89
C ILE A 260 13.50 46.54 8.91
N PRO A 261 12.47 45.69 8.68
CA PRO A 261 11.37 45.52 9.63
C PRO A 261 11.83 45.15 11.05
N PRO A 262 11.18 45.68 12.11
CA PRO A 262 11.51 45.32 13.49
C PRO A 262 11.41 43.81 13.73
N GLY A 263 12.33 43.25 14.49
CA GLY A 263 12.34 41.82 14.80
C GLY A 263 13.11 40.95 13.82
N LEU A 264 13.45 41.38 12.59
CA LEU A 264 14.28 40.59 11.68
C LEU A 264 15.75 40.56 12.12
N GLN A 265 16.35 41.74 12.29
CA GLN A 265 17.79 41.91 12.61
C GLN A 265 18.05 42.21 14.10
N GLU A 266 17.10 42.87 14.77
CA GLU A 266 17.19 43.30 16.17
C GLU A 266 15.86 43.09 16.88
N GLY A 267 15.87 43.01 18.22
CA GLY A 267 14.67 42.90 19.05
C GLY A 267 14.31 41.45 19.36
N CYS A 268 15.22 40.73 20.02
CA CYS A 268 15.01 39.33 20.40
C CYS A 268 13.91 39.21 21.47
N VAL A 269 12.83 38.50 21.15
CA VAL A 269 11.76 38.18 22.11
C VAL A 269 11.74 36.66 22.32
N PRO A 270 11.87 36.15 23.56
CA PRO A 270 11.93 34.72 23.80
C PRO A 270 10.56 34.05 23.62
N TYR A 271 10.54 32.90 22.96
CA TYR A 271 9.36 32.05 22.79
C TYR A 271 9.74 30.59 23.05
N THR A 272 8.83 29.86 23.70
CA THR A 272 9.03 28.44 24.02
C THR A 272 8.19 27.59 23.09
N GLY A 273 8.86 26.76 22.29
CA GLY A 273 8.25 25.73 21.47
C GLY A 273 8.60 24.31 21.97
N PRO A 274 8.18 23.27 21.22
CA PRO A 274 8.49 21.89 21.56
C PRO A 274 9.99 21.56 21.39
N THR A 275 10.46 20.54 22.10
CA THR A 275 11.83 20.00 21.98
C THR A 275 11.79 18.61 21.34
N GLU A 276 12.73 18.33 20.42
CA GLU A 276 12.84 17.01 19.81
C GLU A 276 13.51 16.00 20.75
N ILE A 277 12.94 14.79 20.84
CA ILE A 277 13.47 13.70 21.67
C ILE A 277 13.62 12.45 20.81
N ILE A 278 14.87 11.99 20.66
CA ILE A 278 15.23 10.76 19.94
C ILE A 278 15.48 9.66 20.96
N GLU A 279 14.58 8.68 21.02
CA GLU A 279 14.70 7.56 21.95
C GLU A 279 15.53 6.40 21.37
N VAL A 280 16.49 5.92 22.16
CA VAL A 280 17.41 4.82 21.81
C VAL A 280 17.49 3.76 22.90
N ASP A 281 17.92 2.55 22.53
CA ASP A 281 18.12 1.43 23.45
C ASP A 281 19.56 0.93 23.36
N ALA A 282 20.27 0.93 24.50
CA ALA A 282 21.66 0.44 24.56
C ALA A 282 21.80 -1.02 24.08
N ARG A 283 20.72 -1.83 24.11
CA ARG A 283 20.72 -3.21 23.61
C ARG A 283 20.89 -3.31 22.09
N ASP A 284 20.57 -2.24 21.36
CA ASP A 284 20.70 -2.20 19.90
C ASP A 284 22.14 -2.00 19.45
N ARG A 285 23.05 -1.59 20.36
CA ARG A 285 24.48 -1.28 20.18
C ARG A 285 24.79 -0.08 19.29
N TRP A 286 24.03 0.10 18.20
CA TRP A 286 24.17 1.17 17.23
C TRP A 286 22.82 1.76 16.87
N VAL A 287 22.81 3.06 16.58
CA VAL A 287 21.70 3.76 15.92
C VAL A 287 22.24 4.49 14.69
N SER A 288 21.49 4.50 13.60
CA SER A 288 21.78 5.38 12.46
C SER A 288 20.97 6.64 12.61
N ILE A 289 21.63 7.79 12.50
CA ILE A 289 21.00 9.10 12.51
C ILE A 289 21.28 9.76 11.16
N ASN A 290 20.21 10.12 10.47
CA ASN A 290 20.21 10.58 9.09
C ASN A 290 19.88 12.07 9.07
N TRP A 291 20.90 12.90 8.89
CA TRP A 291 20.83 14.36 8.97
C TRP A 291 20.56 14.96 7.59
N ILE A 292 19.54 15.82 7.48
CA ILE A 292 19.18 16.54 6.26
C ILE A 292 19.32 18.04 6.52
N GLY A 293 20.09 18.73 5.68
CA GLY A 293 20.24 20.19 5.70
C GLY A 293 19.13 20.86 4.89
N GLY A 294 17.95 20.99 5.48
CA GLY A 294 16.82 21.75 4.91
C GLY A 294 16.78 23.20 5.37
N SER A 295 17.92 23.80 5.72
CA SER A 295 18.03 25.22 6.07
C SER A 295 17.99 26.10 4.81
N THR A 296 17.46 27.31 4.98
CA THR A 296 17.29 28.28 3.89
C THR A 296 18.41 29.32 3.85
N PHE A 297 18.98 29.63 5.02
CA PHE A 297 20.05 30.61 5.23
C PHE A 297 21.25 30.03 5.97
N LYS A 298 21.00 29.15 6.96
CA LYS A 298 22.01 28.76 7.95
C LYS A 298 22.83 27.58 7.51
N THR A 299 24.08 27.56 8.00
CA THR A 299 24.97 26.41 7.86
C THR A 299 25.09 25.76 9.21
N LEU A 300 24.53 24.57 9.34
CA LEU A 300 24.31 23.97 10.64
C LEU A 300 25.48 23.05 11.00
N GLN A 301 25.74 22.90 12.30
CA GLN A 301 26.81 22.03 12.79
C GLN A 301 26.26 21.06 13.83
N PRO A 302 25.60 19.96 13.42
CA PRO A 302 25.07 18.99 14.36
C PRO A 302 26.17 18.29 15.18
N THR A 303 25.92 18.14 16.47
CA THR A 303 26.74 17.38 17.40
C THR A 303 25.85 16.69 18.44
N ILE A 304 26.29 15.52 18.91
CA ILE A 304 25.64 14.81 20.02
C ILE A 304 26.65 14.77 21.15
N ASP A 305 26.29 15.36 22.30
CA ASP A 305 27.20 15.42 23.45
C ASP A 305 27.71 14.01 23.81
N GLU A 306 29.03 13.90 23.98
CA GLU A 306 29.77 12.68 24.33
C GLU A 306 29.72 11.52 23.32
N HIS A 307 28.99 11.63 22.20
CA HIS A 307 28.86 10.55 21.23
C HIS A 307 29.62 10.89 19.93
N GLU A 308 30.53 10.00 19.53
CA GLU A 308 31.16 10.09 18.21
C GLU A 308 30.22 9.54 17.11
N MET A 309 30.40 10.04 15.90
CA MET A 309 29.62 9.69 14.72
C MET A 309 30.54 9.05 13.66
N TRP A 310 30.10 7.92 13.11
CA TRP A 310 30.71 7.28 11.95
C TRP A 310 29.88 7.60 10.70
N ILE A 311 30.34 8.57 9.91
CA ILE A 311 29.68 8.98 8.67
C ILE A 311 29.90 7.91 7.63
N TYR A 312 28.82 7.31 7.13
CA TYR A 312 28.89 6.16 6.20
C TYR A 312 28.13 6.38 4.89
N GLU A 313 27.24 7.38 4.84
CA GLU A 313 26.48 7.75 3.65
C GLU A 313 26.45 9.28 3.53
N VAL A 314 26.63 9.78 2.31
CA VAL A 314 26.53 11.20 1.98
C VAL A 314 25.65 11.34 0.74
N ASP A 315 24.67 12.25 0.77
CA ASP A 315 23.77 12.55 -0.33
C ASP A 315 23.09 11.31 -0.97
N GLY A 316 22.88 10.23 -0.22
CA GLY A 316 22.27 8.99 -0.72
C GLY A 316 23.23 7.95 -1.31
N HIS A 317 24.55 8.12 -1.18
CA HIS A 317 25.52 7.10 -1.55
C HIS A 317 26.46 6.75 -0.41
N TYR A 318 26.84 5.47 -0.31
CA TYR A 318 27.84 5.07 0.67
C TYR A 318 29.21 5.67 0.36
N ILE A 319 29.96 5.89 1.42
CA ILE A 319 31.36 6.31 1.42
C ILE A 319 32.17 5.33 2.23
N GLU A 320 33.50 5.41 2.12
CA GLU A 320 34.35 4.81 3.14
C GLU A 320 34.10 5.52 4.48
N PRO A 321 33.74 4.80 5.56
CA PRO A 321 33.32 5.45 6.78
C PRO A 321 34.39 6.35 7.37
N ARG A 322 33.99 7.55 7.81
CA ARG A 322 34.86 8.51 8.48
C ARG A 322 34.32 8.81 9.87
N ARG A 323 35.21 8.82 10.86
CA ARG A 323 34.89 9.15 12.25
C ARG A 323 34.93 10.67 12.43
N ALA A 324 33.88 11.23 13.02
CA ALA A 324 33.79 12.64 13.33
C ALA A 324 32.95 12.86 14.60
N ASP A 325 33.27 13.89 15.38
CA ASP A 325 32.44 14.33 16.50
C ASP A 325 31.37 15.34 16.01
N THR A 326 31.64 16.02 14.89
CA THR A 326 30.71 16.93 14.23
C THR A 326 31.08 17.12 12.75
N PHE A 327 30.21 17.79 12.01
CA PHE A 327 30.42 18.20 10.63
C PHE A 327 29.55 19.43 10.34
N LEU A 328 29.96 20.26 9.37
CA LEU A 328 29.03 21.24 8.80
C LEU A 328 28.03 20.53 7.90
N ILE A 329 26.78 20.95 7.91
CA ILE A 329 25.77 20.55 6.95
C ILE A 329 25.20 21.82 6.30
N TRP A 330 25.47 21.97 5.01
CA TRP A 330 24.96 23.09 4.21
C TRP A 330 23.55 22.76 3.69
N ALA A 331 22.83 23.80 3.24
CA ALA A 331 21.55 23.64 2.56
C ALA A 331 21.69 22.65 1.39
N GLY A 332 20.81 21.65 1.33
CA GLY A 332 20.86 20.58 0.34
C GLY A 332 21.64 19.34 0.75
N GLU A 333 22.63 19.43 1.63
CA GLU A 333 23.48 18.27 1.97
C GLU A 333 22.77 17.27 2.90
N ARG A 334 23.15 15.99 2.77
CA ARG A 334 22.67 14.90 3.63
C ARG A 334 23.81 14.04 4.10
N TYR A 335 23.80 13.67 5.38
CA TYR A 335 24.78 12.78 5.99
C TYR A 335 24.08 11.73 6.84
N SER A 336 24.45 10.46 6.69
CA SER A 336 24.03 9.40 7.60
C SER A 336 25.19 8.97 8.48
N ALA A 337 24.93 8.95 9.79
CA ALA A 337 25.91 8.72 10.83
C ALA A 337 25.51 7.53 11.70
N LEU A 338 26.40 6.56 11.88
CA LEU A 338 26.27 5.52 12.90
C LEU A 338 26.79 6.06 14.22
N VAL A 339 25.96 5.95 15.26
CA VAL A 339 26.29 6.35 16.63
C VAL A 339 26.29 5.12 17.52
N ARG A 340 27.40 4.94 18.24
CA ARG A 340 27.54 3.82 19.18
C ARG A 340 26.79 4.12 20.48
N LEU A 341 26.01 3.15 20.95
CA LEU A 341 25.18 3.27 22.15
C LEU A 341 25.87 2.67 23.38
N ASP A 342 27.11 3.10 23.64
CA ASP A 342 27.98 2.57 24.69
C ASP A 342 28.05 3.46 25.95
N LYS A 343 27.32 4.58 25.96
CA LYS A 343 27.32 5.52 27.07
C LYS A 343 26.36 5.10 28.18
N LYS A 344 26.52 5.75 29.35
CA LYS A 344 25.63 5.52 30.49
C LYS A 344 24.19 5.81 30.06
N PRO A 345 23.20 4.94 30.36
CA PRO A 345 21.81 5.21 30.01
C PRO A 345 21.26 6.46 30.74
N MET A 346 21.20 7.59 30.04
CA MET A 346 20.66 8.88 30.51
C MET A 346 20.28 9.77 29.30
N ASP A 347 19.89 11.02 29.54
CA ASP A 347 19.61 12.00 28.49
C ASP A 347 20.91 12.73 28.09
N TYR A 348 21.17 12.83 26.78
CA TYR A 348 22.28 13.56 26.18
C TYR A 348 21.75 14.67 25.28
N SER A 349 22.40 15.83 25.27
CA SER A 349 21.98 16.94 24.41
C SER A 349 22.43 16.74 22.97
N ILE A 350 21.52 17.00 22.05
CA ILE A 350 21.83 17.22 20.63
C ILE A 350 21.91 18.74 20.46
N ARG A 351 23.01 19.25 19.90
CA ARG A 351 23.22 20.68 19.64
C ARG A 351 23.38 20.91 18.15
N VAL A 352 22.76 21.96 17.67
CA VAL A 352 22.83 22.38 16.27
C VAL A 352 23.07 23.89 16.23
N PRO A 353 24.30 24.36 16.52
CA PRO A 353 24.70 25.74 16.30
C PRO A 353 24.79 26.09 14.80
N ASP A 354 24.72 27.38 14.48
CA ASP A 354 25.16 27.90 13.19
C ASP A 354 26.70 27.89 13.12
N GLY A 355 27.23 26.94 12.36
CA GLY A 355 28.67 26.81 12.09
C GLY A 355 29.14 27.61 10.88
N GLY A 356 28.22 28.23 10.13
CA GLY A 356 28.55 29.14 9.02
C GLY A 356 28.99 30.52 9.47
N TYR A 357 28.90 30.80 10.78
CA TYR A 357 29.21 32.09 11.36
C TYR A 357 28.44 33.22 10.66
N SER A 358 27.14 33.04 10.47
CA SER A 358 26.22 34.07 9.96
C SER A 358 25.43 34.75 11.08
N GLN A 359 25.18 34.00 12.17
CA GLN A 359 24.48 34.44 13.36
C GLN A 359 24.88 33.56 14.54
N MET A 360 25.04 34.14 15.72
CA MET A 360 25.21 33.36 16.95
C MET A 360 23.87 32.80 17.43
N ILE A 361 23.53 31.60 16.95
CA ILE A 361 22.28 30.90 17.26
C ILE A 361 22.50 29.39 17.36
N THR A 362 21.73 28.71 18.23
CA THR A 362 21.77 27.26 18.42
C THR A 362 20.40 26.68 18.70
N ALA A 363 20.10 25.53 18.09
CA ALA A 363 19.00 24.68 18.51
C ALA A 363 19.45 23.50 19.38
N PHE A 364 18.49 22.99 20.16
CA PHE A 364 18.72 21.89 21.07
C PHE A 364 17.67 20.78 20.93
N GLY A 365 18.12 19.53 21.05
CA GLY A 365 17.30 18.32 21.13
C GLY A 365 17.86 17.36 22.18
N ILE A 366 17.21 16.21 22.36
CA ILE A 366 17.58 15.23 23.39
C ILE A 366 17.72 13.84 22.76
N LEU A 367 18.86 13.20 22.96
CA LEU A 367 19.05 11.76 22.75
C LEU A 367 18.79 11.03 24.09
N ARG A 368 17.71 10.25 24.16
CA ARG A 368 17.22 9.61 25.40
C ARG A 368 17.39 8.10 25.37
N TYR A 369 18.10 7.56 26.37
CA TYR A 369 18.17 6.11 26.58
C TYR A 369 16.93 5.59 27.34
N LYS A 370 16.20 4.61 26.77
CA LYS A 370 14.93 4.09 27.32
C LYS A 370 15.00 3.56 28.75
N ASN A 371 16.12 2.98 29.16
CA ASN A 371 16.33 2.39 30.49
C ASN A 371 17.13 3.31 31.43
N GLY A 372 17.22 4.61 31.13
CA GLY A 372 17.95 5.56 31.96
C GLY A 372 17.23 5.87 33.27
N ASP A 373 18.01 6.22 34.29
CA ASP A 373 17.51 6.64 35.60
C ASP A 373 16.64 7.91 35.46
N PRO A 374 15.32 7.85 35.77
CA PRO A 374 14.44 9.02 35.71
C PRO A 374 14.88 10.15 36.66
N ASP A 375 15.59 9.81 37.75
CA ASP A 375 16.06 10.76 38.76
C ASP A 375 17.40 11.41 38.37
N ALA A 376 18.07 10.93 37.30
CA ALA A 376 19.27 11.56 36.73
C ALA A 376 18.95 12.83 35.92
N ARG A 377 17.68 13.23 35.83
CA ARG A 377 17.20 14.44 35.14
C ARG A 377 17.51 15.68 35.98
N ARG A 378 18.64 16.33 35.71
CA ARG A 378 18.98 17.64 36.30
C ARG A 378 18.03 18.75 35.82
N PRO A 379 17.89 19.86 36.57
CA PRO A 379 17.16 21.02 36.09
C PRO A 379 17.73 21.48 34.73
N PRO A 380 16.85 21.89 33.80
CA PRO A 380 17.28 22.46 32.54
C PRO A 380 18.15 23.70 32.78
N ASP A 381 19.10 23.94 31.89
CA ASP A 381 19.84 25.19 31.82
C ASP A 381 18.91 26.35 31.46
N ARG A 382 19.50 27.54 31.36
CA ARG A 382 18.78 28.76 30.96
C ARG A 382 18.18 28.70 29.54
N PHE A 383 18.50 27.68 28.75
CA PHE A 383 17.95 27.42 27.42
C PHE A 383 16.92 26.28 27.44
N GLY A 384 16.52 25.78 28.61
CA GLY A 384 15.50 24.73 28.71
C GLY A 384 16.04 23.32 28.47
N VAL A 385 17.36 23.10 28.48
CA VAL A 385 18.00 21.82 28.11
C VAL A 385 18.78 21.24 29.28
N THR A 386 18.79 19.92 29.46
CA THR A 386 19.45 19.26 30.60
C THR A 386 20.97 19.39 30.56
N THR A 387 21.59 19.91 31.64
CA THR A 387 23.06 20.09 31.80
C THR A 387 23.84 18.81 32.14
N ILE A 388 23.29 17.64 31.83
CA ILE A 388 23.86 16.37 32.33
C ILE A 388 25.01 15.89 31.45
N SER A 389 25.05 16.29 30.17
CA SER A 389 26.05 15.87 29.18
C SER A 389 27.17 16.90 28.98
N GLN A 390 28.37 16.43 28.62
CA GLN A 390 29.53 17.27 28.31
C GLN A 390 29.54 17.67 26.83
N PRO A 391 29.43 18.98 26.51
CA PRO A 391 29.39 19.44 25.13
C PRO A 391 30.74 19.33 24.42
N TYR A 392 30.72 18.90 23.15
CA TYR A 392 31.84 19.11 22.23
C TYR A 392 31.93 20.58 21.79
N PHE A 393 30.79 21.22 21.55
CA PHE A 393 30.70 22.62 21.11
C PHE A 393 29.76 23.41 22.00
N ASP A 394 30.10 24.69 22.22
CA ASP A 394 29.25 25.61 22.95
C ASP A 394 28.16 26.22 22.04
N TYR A 395 27.54 27.32 22.47
CA TYR A 395 26.44 28.00 21.76
C TYR A 395 26.88 28.70 20.46
N ASN A 396 28.17 28.95 20.24
CA ASN A 396 28.65 29.72 19.08
C ASN A 396 29.41 28.85 18.06
N ALA A 397 29.19 27.53 18.12
CA ALA A 397 29.92 26.52 17.35
C ALA A 397 31.44 26.43 17.65
N TRP A 398 31.92 26.96 18.78
CA TRP A 398 33.33 26.86 19.15
C TRP A 398 33.63 25.61 19.98
N PRO A 399 34.76 24.91 19.70
CA PRO A 399 35.12 23.72 20.45
C PRO A 399 35.39 24.05 21.92
N THR A 400 34.84 23.25 22.83
CA THR A 400 34.99 23.44 24.28
C THR A 400 36.33 22.92 24.81
N ARG A 401 37.01 22.07 24.04
CA ARG A 401 38.29 21.43 24.37
C ARG A 401 39.04 21.02 23.11
N ASP A 402 40.33 20.77 23.27
CA ASP A 402 41.18 20.24 22.19
C ASP A 402 40.85 18.78 21.86
N GLY A 403 41.21 18.36 20.64
CA GLY A 403 41.12 16.97 20.18
C GLY A 403 39.74 16.53 19.64
N ILE A 404 38.84 17.47 19.40
CA ILE A 404 37.55 17.22 18.75
C ILE A 404 37.76 17.05 17.24
N VAL A 405 37.17 16.01 16.66
CA VAL A 405 37.35 15.67 15.25
C VAL A 405 36.24 16.25 14.39
N PHE A 406 36.62 17.11 13.45
CA PHE A 406 35.75 17.63 12.41
C PHE A 406 35.79 16.72 11.18
N LEU A 407 34.65 16.47 10.55
CA LEU A 407 34.63 15.74 9.28
C LEU A 407 35.32 16.56 8.18
N ASP A 408 36.36 15.97 7.57
CA ASP A 408 36.94 16.52 6.35
C ASP A 408 36.02 16.22 5.15
N LYS A 409 35.44 17.26 4.57
CA LYS A 409 34.52 17.15 3.43
C LYS A 409 35.24 16.81 2.12
N LEU A 410 36.56 17.00 2.07
CA LEU A 410 37.36 16.71 0.89
C LEU A 410 37.78 15.23 0.84
N ASP A 411 37.82 14.55 2.00
CA ASP A 411 38.10 13.12 2.15
C ASP A 411 36.82 12.31 2.38
N LEU A 412 35.95 12.26 1.37
CA LEU A 412 34.71 11.47 1.36
C LEU A 412 34.66 10.50 0.17
N PRO A 413 35.60 9.53 0.09
CA PRO A 413 35.69 8.67 -1.07
C PRO A 413 34.46 7.76 -1.18
N PRO A 414 33.86 7.65 -2.38
CA PRO A 414 32.66 6.85 -2.59
C PRO A 414 32.94 5.36 -2.38
N TRP A 415 31.97 4.65 -1.82
CA TRP A 415 32.01 3.22 -1.63
C TRP A 415 30.77 2.54 -2.23
N PRO A 416 30.91 1.50 -3.07
CA PRO A 416 32.14 1.07 -3.72
C PRO A 416 32.83 2.18 -4.53
N PRO A 417 34.15 2.08 -4.80
CA PRO A 417 34.90 3.11 -5.51
C PRO A 417 34.27 3.49 -6.86
N LYS A 418 34.10 4.79 -7.09
CA LYS A 418 33.63 5.38 -8.35
C LYS A 418 34.70 6.29 -8.92
N VAL A 419 35.43 5.81 -9.93
CA VAL A 419 36.54 6.54 -10.55
C VAL A 419 36.00 7.46 -11.65
N PRO A 420 36.32 8.77 -11.63
CA PRO A 420 35.95 9.68 -12.71
C PRO A 420 36.77 9.41 -13.98
N PHE A 421 36.33 9.94 -15.12
CA PHE A 421 37.16 9.99 -16.32
C PHE A 421 38.41 10.85 -16.06
N THR A 422 39.58 10.33 -16.42
CA THR A 422 40.89 10.95 -16.09
C THR A 422 41.45 11.86 -17.19
N GLY A 423 40.89 11.82 -18.41
CA GLY A 423 41.24 12.77 -19.48
C GLY A 423 40.53 14.11 -19.34
N ASP A 424 40.62 15.00 -20.33
CA ASP A 424 39.81 16.23 -20.37
C ASP A 424 38.35 15.93 -20.68
N GLY A 425 37.42 16.71 -20.09
CA GLY A 425 36.02 16.68 -20.49
C GLY A 425 35.85 17.10 -21.96
N ASP A 426 34.76 16.65 -22.58
CA ASP A 426 34.42 17.04 -23.96
C ASP A 426 34.09 18.55 -24.07
N ALA A 427 33.65 19.17 -22.97
CA ALA A 427 33.47 20.61 -22.86
C ALA A 427 33.74 21.11 -21.43
N MET A 428 34.19 22.37 -21.34
CA MET A 428 34.51 23.08 -20.12
C MET A 428 33.68 24.37 -20.05
N HIS A 429 33.01 24.59 -18.91
CA HIS A 429 32.19 25.77 -18.65
C HIS A 429 32.69 26.48 -17.39
N VAL A 430 33.13 27.72 -17.55
CA VAL A 430 33.58 28.56 -16.44
C VAL A 430 32.44 29.48 -16.03
N LEU A 431 32.00 29.34 -14.78
CA LEU A 431 30.90 30.07 -14.18
C LEU A 431 31.46 31.02 -13.12
N TYR A 432 31.14 32.31 -13.24
CA TYR A 432 31.58 33.34 -12.31
C TYR A 432 30.44 33.66 -11.35
N LEU A 433 30.53 33.12 -10.13
CA LEU A 433 29.48 33.21 -9.12
C LEU A 433 29.66 34.49 -8.31
N GLY A 434 28.54 35.10 -7.94
CA GLY A 434 28.52 36.18 -6.95
C GLY A 434 27.32 37.11 -7.07
N LYS A 435 27.47 38.29 -6.47
CA LYS A 435 26.48 39.39 -6.52
C LYS A 435 26.45 40.07 -7.89
N ALA A 436 25.26 40.51 -8.31
CA ALA A 436 25.03 41.10 -9.63
C ALA A 436 25.00 42.65 -9.59
N ASN A 437 23.84 43.25 -9.25
CA ASN A 437 23.66 44.71 -9.26
C ASN A 437 23.35 45.31 -7.87
N SER A 438 23.15 44.47 -6.87
CA SER A 438 22.83 44.87 -5.49
C SER A 438 23.39 43.84 -4.52
N THR A 439 23.34 44.14 -3.22
CA THR A 439 23.75 43.24 -2.14
C THR A 439 22.95 41.94 -2.11
N TRP A 440 21.69 41.96 -2.59
CA TRP A 440 20.74 40.86 -2.53
C TRP A 440 20.42 40.21 -3.90
N GLU A 441 20.94 40.75 -5.01
CA GLU A 441 20.77 40.14 -6.35
C GLU A 441 21.98 39.26 -6.70
N PHE A 442 21.73 38.06 -7.23
CA PHE A 442 22.78 37.07 -7.49
C PHE A 442 22.83 36.62 -8.95
N THR A 443 24.00 36.13 -9.35
CA THR A 443 24.23 35.48 -10.63
C THR A 443 25.09 34.23 -10.45
N LEU A 444 24.76 33.18 -11.19
CA LEU A 444 25.59 31.99 -11.28
C LEU A 444 26.54 32.03 -12.49
N SER A 445 26.14 32.69 -13.59
CA SER A 445 26.96 32.79 -14.81
C SER A 445 27.95 33.95 -14.79
N GLY A 446 27.74 34.93 -13.91
CA GLY A 446 28.49 36.19 -13.87
C GLY A 446 28.01 37.22 -14.88
N LYS A 447 27.00 36.87 -15.68
CA LYS A 447 26.52 37.71 -16.79
C LYS A 447 25.11 38.26 -16.55
N LYS A 448 24.19 37.41 -16.09
CA LYS A 448 22.77 37.74 -15.89
C LYS A 448 22.23 37.05 -14.63
N LYS A 449 21.20 37.62 -14.02
CA LYS A 449 20.39 36.95 -13.00
C LYS A 449 19.37 36.03 -13.67
N TYR A 450 19.08 34.88 -13.06
CA TYR A 450 18.05 33.96 -13.52
C TYR A 450 16.69 34.34 -12.92
N PRO A 451 15.68 34.74 -13.72
CA PRO A 451 14.38 35.11 -13.15
C PRO A 451 13.64 33.91 -12.55
N SER A 452 13.03 34.09 -11.37
CA SER A 452 12.28 33.04 -10.66
C SER A 452 11.14 32.45 -11.50
N ASP A 453 10.40 33.30 -12.23
CA ASP A 453 9.26 32.89 -13.07
C ASP A 453 9.65 32.76 -14.56
N ARG A 454 10.95 32.59 -14.87
CA ARG A 454 11.43 32.46 -16.25
C ARG A 454 10.71 31.31 -16.95
N SER A 455 10.00 31.62 -18.03
CA SER A 455 9.30 30.63 -18.84
C SER A 455 8.32 29.76 -18.06
N ALA A 456 7.79 30.21 -16.91
CA ALA A 456 6.97 29.41 -15.98
C ALA A 456 5.87 28.58 -16.69
N TYR A 457 5.20 29.17 -17.67
CA TYR A 457 4.13 28.53 -18.45
C TYR A 457 4.56 28.00 -19.83
N GLN A 458 5.84 28.10 -20.15
CA GLN A 458 6.46 27.56 -21.36
C GLN A 458 7.76 26.80 -21.00
N PRO A 459 7.67 25.68 -20.25
CA PRO A 459 8.84 25.06 -19.67
C PRO A 459 9.82 24.58 -20.74
N LEU A 460 11.12 24.78 -20.52
CA LEU A 460 12.14 24.51 -21.54
C LEU A 460 12.18 23.04 -21.99
N LEU A 461 11.71 22.10 -21.15
CA LEU A 461 11.57 20.69 -21.50
C LEU A 461 10.73 20.46 -22.76
N TYR A 462 9.70 21.28 -22.99
CA TYR A 462 8.74 21.11 -24.08
C TYR A 462 9.20 21.76 -25.39
N ASN A 463 10.15 22.69 -25.33
CA ASN A 463 10.68 23.37 -26.51
C ASN A 463 12.16 23.72 -26.37
N VAL A 464 13.02 22.73 -26.60
CA VAL A 464 14.49 22.85 -26.58
C VAL A 464 15.06 23.84 -27.62
N ASN A 465 14.23 24.30 -28.57
CA ASN A 465 14.62 25.23 -29.63
C ASN A 465 14.03 26.64 -29.45
N SER A 466 13.38 26.92 -28.32
CA SER A 466 12.86 28.26 -28.04
C SER A 466 14.00 29.30 -27.95
N PRO A 467 13.69 30.60 -28.14
CA PRO A 467 14.67 31.66 -27.92
C PRO A 467 15.27 31.61 -26.51
N GLU A 468 14.47 31.33 -25.48
CA GLU A 468 14.95 31.25 -24.09
C GLU A 468 15.88 30.07 -23.86
N ALA A 469 15.67 28.94 -24.55
CA ALA A 469 16.53 27.74 -24.50
C ALA A 469 17.88 27.93 -25.23
N ARG A 470 18.06 29.06 -25.94
CA ARG A 470 19.29 29.43 -26.66
C ARG A 470 20.00 30.65 -26.06
N ASP A 471 19.64 31.03 -24.84
CA ASP A 471 20.30 32.12 -24.10
C ASP A 471 21.60 31.61 -23.45
N ASP A 472 22.70 31.68 -24.18
CA ASP A 472 24.03 31.17 -23.77
C ASP A 472 24.59 31.83 -22.48
N ASP A 473 23.94 32.88 -21.97
CA ASP A 473 24.31 33.52 -20.71
C ASP A 473 23.66 32.86 -19.48
N LEU A 474 22.61 32.05 -19.68
CA LEU A 474 21.83 31.41 -18.62
C LEU A 474 21.57 29.92 -18.85
N ILE A 475 21.87 29.42 -20.06
CA ILE A 475 21.63 28.04 -20.48
C ILE A 475 22.94 27.38 -20.92
N ILE A 476 23.20 26.17 -20.40
CA ILE A 476 24.23 25.26 -20.93
C ILE A 476 23.52 24.16 -21.71
N ARG A 477 24.01 23.83 -22.91
CA ARG A 477 23.45 22.76 -23.75
C ARG A 477 24.52 21.70 -24.00
N THR A 478 24.24 20.45 -23.64
CA THR A 478 25.23 19.36 -23.72
C THR A 478 24.73 18.23 -24.63
N ARG A 479 25.63 17.31 -25.00
CA ARG A 479 25.29 16.12 -25.79
C ARG A 479 25.31 14.86 -24.93
N ASN A 480 24.43 13.91 -25.23
CA ASN A 480 24.30 12.69 -24.45
C ASN A 480 25.58 11.84 -24.52
N GLY A 481 26.03 11.34 -23.36
CA GLY A 481 27.24 10.53 -23.22
C GLY A 481 28.55 11.31 -23.08
N THR A 482 28.54 12.64 -23.27
CA THR A 482 29.73 13.49 -23.15
C THR A 482 30.10 13.78 -21.69
N TRP A 483 31.38 14.03 -21.45
CA TRP A 483 31.93 14.48 -20.18
C TRP A 483 31.99 16.00 -20.13
N GLN A 484 31.60 16.58 -19.00
CA GLN A 484 31.43 18.01 -18.83
C GLN A 484 32.17 18.47 -17.58
N ASP A 485 32.98 19.51 -17.75
CA ASP A 485 33.70 20.19 -16.68
C ASP A 485 33.02 21.52 -16.35
N ILE A 486 32.58 21.67 -15.09
CA ILE A 486 32.00 22.91 -14.56
C ILE A 486 32.98 23.50 -13.56
N ILE A 487 33.45 24.71 -13.86
CA ILE A 487 34.39 25.44 -13.02
C ILE A 487 33.58 26.53 -12.33
N LEU A 488 33.51 26.45 -11.01
CA LEU A 488 32.86 27.46 -10.18
C LEU A 488 33.93 28.43 -9.69
N GLN A 489 33.91 29.67 -10.18
CA GLN A 489 34.82 30.74 -9.77
C GLN A 489 34.08 31.72 -8.84
N VAL A 490 34.64 31.94 -7.65
CA VAL A 490 34.20 32.98 -6.70
C VAL A 490 35.28 34.04 -6.51
N GLY A 491 34.91 35.21 -6.00
CA GLY A 491 35.84 36.32 -5.73
C GLY A 491 36.53 36.84 -6.99
N HIS A 492 35.83 36.84 -8.13
CA HIS A 492 36.42 37.08 -9.46
C HIS A 492 36.69 38.55 -9.79
N SER A 493 36.36 39.47 -8.88
CA SER A 493 36.53 40.90 -9.08
C SER A 493 37.65 41.46 -8.23
N PRO A 494 38.52 42.31 -8.79
CA PRO A 494 39.55 43.00 -8.02
C PRO A 494 38.98 43.93 -6.92
N LEU A 495 37.72 44.38 -7.08
CA LEU A 495 37.05 45.30 -6.14
C LEU A 495 36.36 44.56 -4.98
N TRP A 496 35.99 43.29 -5.18
CA TRP A 496 35.44 42.42 -4.15
C TRP A 496 36.11 41.04 -4.29
N PRO A 497 37.30 40.85 -3.69
CA PRO A 497 38.06 39.62 -3.87
C PRO A 497 37.52 38.46 -3.03
N VAL A 498 36.57 38.70 -2.13
CA VAL A 498 35.98 37.72 -1.21
C VAL A 498 34.50 37.61 -1.51
N ASP A 499 33.99 36.38 -1.55
CA ASP A 499 32.56 36.09 -1.63
C ASP A 499 32.19 35.00 -0.62
N PHE A 500 30.92 34.94 -0.23
CA PHE A 500 30.43 33.93 0.70
C PHE A 500 30.42 32.54 0.04
N PRO A 501 30.54 31.43 0.80
CA PRO A 501 30.43 30.09 0.23
C PRO A 501 29.02 29.86 -0.29
N HIS A 502 28.90 29.32 -1.50
CA HIS A 502 27.63 28.98 -2.10
C HIS A 502 27.50 27.46 -2.17
N ALA A 503 26.41 26.93 -1.64
CA ALA A 503 26.06 25.52 -1.77
C ALA A 503 25.42 25.30 -3.14
N VAL A 504 26.20 24.94 -4.16
CA VAL A 504 25.73 24.74 -5.52
C VAL A 504 25.18 23.32 -5.68
N HIS A 505 23.90 23.23 -6.02
CA HIS A 505 23.16 22.01 -6.27
C HIS A 505 22.86 21.84 -7.77
N LYS A 506 22.99 20.61 -8.27
CA LYS A 506 22.51 20.23 -9.61
C LYS A 506 21.45 19.14 -9.53
N HIS A 507 20.41 19.34 -10.32
CA HIS A 507 19.35 18.36 -10.54
C HIS A 507 19.84 17.20 -11.44
N ALA A 508 19.29 16.01 -11.21
CA ALA A 508 19.67 14.74 -11.85
C ALA A 508 21.13 14.31 -11.57
N ASN A 509 22.01 14.39 -12.57
CA ASN A 509 23.38 13.86 -12.46
C ASN A 509 24.18 14.51 -11.33
N LYS A 510 24.82 13.64 -10.53
CA LYS A 510 25.86 14.01 -9.55
C LYS A 510 27.19 14.32 -10.24
N PHE A 511 28.06 15.06 -9.56
CA PHE A 511 29.41 15.34 -10.01
C PHE A 511 30.47 14.67 -9.14
N TRP A 512 31.68 14.57 -9.68
CA TRP A 512 32.91 14.43 -8.91
C TRP A 512 33.55 15.79 -8.68
N ARG A 513 33.92 16.12 -7.44
CA ARG A 513 34.76 17.29 -7.13
C ARG A 513 36.21 16.91 -7.33
N LEU A 514 36.78 17.28 -8.48
CA LEU A 514 38.14 16.89 -8.84
C LEU A 514 39.19 17.68 -8.07
N GLY A 515 38.94 18.95 -7.79
CA GLY A 515 39.93 19.80 -7.13
C GLY A 515 39.43 21.21 -6.87
N SER A 516 40.23 21.96 -6.14
CA SER A 516 39.97 23.37 -5.82
C SER A 516 41.28 24.10 -5.58
N GLY A 517 41.37 25.36 -5.96
CA GLY A 517 42.58 26.14 -5.74
C GLY A 517 42.32 27.64 -5.63
N PRO A 518 43.31 28.38 -5.10
CA PRO A 518 43.23 29.83 -5.01
C PRO A 518 43.45 30.50 -6.38
N GLY A 519 43.06 31.76 -6.48
CA GLY A 519 43.25 32.61 -7.65
C GLY A 519 42.12 32.53 -8.68
N LEU A 520 42.31 33.25 -9.78
CA LEU A 520 41.42 33.21 -10.94
C LEU A 520 41.75 32.00 -11.80
N TRP A 521 40.72 31.33 -12.31
CA TRP A 521 40.86 30.28 -13.31
C TRP A 521 41.45 30.87 -14.60
N ASN A 522 42.69 30.49 -14.91
CA ASN A 522 43.43 30.97 -16.09
C ASN A 522 43.94 29.81 -16.98
N TYR A 523 43.33 28.63 -16.86
CA TYR A 523 43.71 27.43 -17.60
C TYR A 523 42.78 27.22 -18.80
N SER A 524 43.33 26.71 -19.90
CA SER A 524 42.58 26.35 -21.10
C SER A 524 41.84 25.02 -20.98
N SER A 525 42.26 24.15 -20.06
CA SER A 525 41.68 22.83 -19.79
C SER A 525 41.90 22.41 -18.33
N VAL A 526 41.16 21.38 -17.89
CA VAL A 526 41.36 20.80 -16.55
C VAL A 526 42.69 20.04 -16.49
N ALA A 527 43.11 19.35 -17.57
CA ALA A 527 44.39 18.67 -17.62
C ALA A 527 45.59 19.62 -17.47
N GLU A 528 45.49 20.85 -18.01
CA GLU A 528 46.51 21.88 -17.80
C GLU A 528 46.58 22.28 -16.32
N ALA A 529 45.44 22.51 -15.67
CA ALA A 529 45.39 22.84 -14.24
C ALA A 529 45.94 21.71 -13.36
N VAL A 530 45.63 20.45 -13.70
CA VAL A 530 46.16 19.25 -13.03
C VAL A 530 47.68 19.14 -13.22
N ALA A 531 48.21 19.51 -14.38
CA ALA A 531 49.64 19.46 -14.65
C ALA A 531 50.41 20.57 -13.92
N ASP A 532 49.81 21.76 -13.77
CA ASP A 532 50.41 22.91 -13.08
C ASP A 532 50.39 22.73 -11.55
N HIS A 533 49.26 22.29 -11.00
CA HIS A 533 49.03 22.13 -9.57
C HIS A 533 48.42 20.77 -9.19
N PRO A 534 49.16 19.65 -9.37
CA PRO A 534 48.64 18.31 -9.13
C PRO A 534 48.18 18.09 -7.68
N GLU A 535 48.78 18.79 -6.71
CA GLU A 535 48.43 18.72 -5.30
C GLU A 535 47.01 19.20 -4.98
N ASN A 536 46.41 20.02 -5.84
CA ASN A 536 45.07 20.57 -5.65
C ASN A 536 43.96 19.65 -6.16
N PHE A 537 44.31 18.51 -6.76
CA PHE A 537 43.36 17.59 -7.40
C PHE A 537 43.39 16.18 -6.79
N ASN A 538 42.21 15.62 -6.55
CA ASN A 538 41.98 14.21 -6.28
C ASN A 538 41.35 13.55 -7.50
N LEU A 539 42.14 12.78 -8.25
CA LEU A 539 41.67 12.04 -9.43
C LEU A 539 41.45 10.53 -9.16
N VAL A 540 41.75 10.07 -7.95
CA VAL A 540 41.71 8.65 -7.60
C VAL A 540 40.34 8.28 -7.03
N ASN A 541 39.89 9.02 -6.02
CA ASN A 541 38.65 8.77 -5.30
C ASN A 541 37.94 10.07 -4.87
N PRO A 542 37.74 11.05 -5.78
CA PRO A 542 37.09 12.31 -5.41
C PRO A 542 35.66 12.12 -4.90
N PRO A 543 35.18 13.01 -3.99
CA PRO A 543 33.79 13.00 -3.53
C PRO A 543 32.80 13.08 -4.69
N TYR A 544 31.72 12.27 -4.63
CA TYR A 544 30.72 12.13 -5.68
C TYR A 544 29.31 12.55 -5.23
N ARG A 545 28.92 13.81 -5.45
CA ARG A 545 27.78 14.45 -4.78
C ARG A 545 26.86 15.18 -5.75
N ASP A 546 25.66 15.54 -5.30
CA ASP A 546 24.77 16.44 -6.05
C ASP A 546 24.88 17.91 -5.58
N THR A 547 25.46 18.13 -4.39
CA THR A 547 25.60 19.44 -3.78
C THR A 547 27.06 19.66 -3.34
N PHE A 548 27.63 20.80 -3.72
CA PHE A 548 29.01 21.16 -3.42
C PHE A 548 29.11 22.59 -2.92
N LEU A 549 30.15 22.85 -2.14
CA LEU A 549 30.42 24.19 -1.62
C LEU A 549 31.49 24.89 -2.48
N THR A 550 31.31 26.19 -2.73
CA THR A 550 32.41 27.07 -3.16
C THR A 550 33.24 27.51 -1.95
N GLU A 551 34.53 27.75 -2.13
CA GLU A 551 35.39 28.10 -0.99
C GLU A 551 35.23 29.58 -0.57
N PHE A 552 35.39 29.88 0.73
CA PHE A 552 35.20 31.24 1.29
C PHE A 552 36.43 32.16 1.17
N THR A 553 37.62 31.58 1.01
CA THR A 553 38.88 32.29 1.31
C THR A 553 39.41 33.09 0.12
N GLY A 554 38.69 34.15 -0.23
CA GLY A 554 39.07 35.08 -1.30
C GLY A 554 38.76 34.54 -2.69
N THR A 555 39.60 34.89 -3.66
CA THR A 555 39.45 34.45 -5.05
C THR A 555 39.81 32.97 -5.16
N MET A 556 38.84 32.12 -5.52
CA MET A 556 39.04 30.66 -5.58
C MET A 556 38.21 30.02 -6.70
N TRP A 557 38.67 28.86 -7.16
CA TRP A 557 37.97 28.03 -8.14
C TRP A 557 37.77 26.60 -7.62
N VAL A 558 36.68 25.97 -8.05
CA VAL A 558 36.36 24.55 -7.80
C VAL A 558 36.05 23.87 -9.13
N VAL A 559 36.62 22.70 -9.36
CA VAL A 559 36.41 21.90 -10.58
C VAL A 559 35.47 20.73 -10.29
N LEU A 560 34.33 20.72 -10.97
CA LEU A 560 33.34 19.64 -10.93
C LEU A 560 33.28 18.94 -12.29
N ARG A 561 33.26 17.60 -12.29
CA ARG A 561 33.13 16.79 -13.52
C ARG A 561 31.93 15.87 -13.43
N TYR A 562 31.18 15.73 -14.53
CA TYR A 562 30.13 14.71 -14.66
C TYR A 562 30.02 14.19 -16.08
N GLN A 563 29.34 13.07 -16.24
CA GLN A 563 28.95 12.54 -17.54
C GLN A 563 27.47 12.80 -17.76
N VAL A 564 27.10 13.23 -18.97
CA VAL A 564 25.71 13.44 -19.38
C VAL A 564 25.04 12.09 -19.63
N THR A 565 24.22 11.62 -18.70
CA THR A 565 23.53 10.32 -18.81
C THR A 565 22.01 10.39 -18.66
N CYS A 566 21.48 11.53 -18.19
CA CYS A 566 20.05 11.76 -18.01
C CYS A 566 19.62 12.91 -18.92
N PRO A 567 19.18 12.65 -20.17
CA PRO A 567 18.71 13.71 -21.05
C PRO A 567 17.47 14.40 -20.50
N GLY A 568 17.45 15.73 -20.52
CA GLY A 568 16.38 16.53 -19.94
C GLY A 568 16.79 17.96 -19.62
N ALA A 569 15.88 18.72 -19.01
CA ALA A 569 16.13 20.10 -18.59
C ALA A 569 16.32 20.13 -17.07
N TRP A 570 17.53 20.48 -16.61
CA TRP A 570 17.94 20.39 -15.20
C TRP A 570 18.43 21.72 -14.67
N LEU A 571 18.11 22.03 -13.42
CA LEU A 571 18.56 23.28 -12.81
C LEU A 571 19.93 23.07 -12.13
N LEU A 572 20.80 24.07 -12.27
CA LEU A 572 22.02 24.26 -11.49
C LEU A 572 21.86 25.56 -10.71
N HIS A 573 21.92 25.53 -9.38
CA HIS A 573 21.63 26.72 -8.57
C HIS A 573 22.28 26.69 -7.20
N CYS A 574 22.34 27.86 -6.55
CA CYS A 574 22.67 27.95 -5.13
C CYS A 574 21.48 27.45 -4.28
N HIS A 575 21.75 26.66 -3.25
CA HIS A 575 20.75 26.08 -2.35
C HIS A 575 20.46 26.97 -1.13
N PHE A 576 21.14 28.13 -1.00
CA PHE A 576 20.60 29.20 -0.16
C PHE A 576 19.38 29.80 -0.84
N GLU A 577 18.22 29.66 -0.21
CA GLU A 577 16.93 29.90 -0.88
C GLU A 577 16.81 31.33 -1.41
N MET A 578 17.23 32.32 -0.63
CA MET A 578 17.20 33.72 -1.07
C MET A 578 18.26 34.03 -2.14
N HIS A 579 19.33 33.23 -2.28
CA HIS A 579 20.23 33.38 -3.43
C HIS A 579 19.56 32.85 -4.70
N LEU A 580 18.87 31.71 -4.62
CA LEU A 580 18.09 31.15 -5.71
C LEU A 580 16.97 32.10 -6.15
N ASP A 581 16.10 32.53 -5.23
CA ASP A 581 14.93 33.37 -5.54
C ASP A 581 15.34 34.76 -6.10
N ASN A 582 16.55 35.21 -5.79
CA ASN A 582 17.14 36.44 -6.32
C ASN A 582 18.13 36.23 -7.49
N GLY A 583 18.17 35.01 -8.04
CA GLY A 583 18.65 34.74 -9.39
C GLY A 583 19.95 33.95 -9.55
N MET A 584 20.45 33.32 -8.49
CA MET A 584 21.64 32.46 -8.54
C MET A 584 21.36 31.07 -9.11
N ALA A 585 20.91 31.01 -10.36
CA ALA A 585 20.62 29.77 -11.06
C ALA A 585 21.01 29.82 -12.54
N MET A 586 21.07 28.64 -13.16
CA MET A 586 21.18 28.41 -14.59
C MET A 586 20.46 27.11 -14.93
N ALA A 587 20.03 26.97 -16.18
CA ALA A 587 19.52 25.70 -16.67
C ALA A 587 20.56 24.97 -17.53
N ILE A 588 20.62 23.65 -17.36
CA ILE A 588 21.45 22.74 -18.15
C ILE A 588 20.49 21.84 -18.94
N LEU A 589 20.49 21.99 -20.25
CA LEU A 589 19.75 21.15 -21.18
C LEU A 589 20.65 19.99 -21.58
N ASP A 590 20.55 18.90 -20.83
CA ASP A 590 21.38 17.73 -21.00
C ASP A 590 20.87 16.85 -22.15
N GLY A 591 21.77 16.46 -23.06
CA GLY A 591 21.45 15.53 -24.14
C GLY A 591 20.47 16.09 -25.18
N VAL A 592 20.70 17.31 -25.69
CA VAL A 592 19.84 17.94 -26.71
C VAL A 592 19.75 17.15 -28.02
N ASP A 593 20.71 16.27 -28.28
CA ASP A 593 20.76 15.32 -29.40
C ASP A 593 19.91 14.06 -29.15
N LYS A 594 19.56 13.77 -27.90
CA LYS A 594 18.72 12.65 -27.47
C LYS A 594 17.67 13.12 -26.46
N TRP A 595 16.92 14.16 -26.83
CA TRP A 595 15.93 14.78 -25.96
C TRP A 595 14.78 13.81 -25.63
N PRO A 596 14.27 13.78 -24.39
CA PRO A 596 13.18 12.89 -23.97
C PRO A 596 11.86 13.26 -24.65
N GLU A 597 11.06 12.24 -24.99
CA GLU A 597 9.69 12.43 -25.48
C GLU A 597 8.74 12.53 -24.29
N VAL A 598 8.05 13.67 -24.16
CA VAL A 598 7.11 13.91 -23.06
C VAL A 598 5.80 13.17 -23.34
N PRO A 599 5.34 12.28 -22.45
CA PRO A 599 4.08 11.55 -22.63
C PRO A 599 2.86 12.49 -22.66
N ASP A 600 1.77 12.06 -23.32
CA ASP A 600 0.53 12.84 -23.46
C ASP A 600 -0.10 13.26 -22.13
N GLU A 601 0.00 12.41 -21.10
CA GLU A 601 -0.44 12.72 -19.72
C GLU A 601 0.34 13.88 -19.09
N TYR A 602 1.55 14.16 -19.57
CA TYR A 602 2.37 15.30 -19.18
C TYR A 602 2.37 16.42 -20.22
N ALA A 603 1.49 16.37 -21.22
CA ALA A 603 1.26 17.53 -22.09
C ALA A 603 0.84 18.76 -21.25
N LEU A 604 1.14 19.97 -21.75
CA LEU A 604 0.82 21.20 -21.04
C LEU A 604 -0.68 21.26 -20.70
N GLY A 605 -0.99 21.45 -19.42
CA GLY A 605 -2.37 21.45 -18.88
C GLY A 605 -2.95 20.07 -18.58
N SER A 606 -2.20 18.97 -18.74
CA SER A 606 -2.61 17.60 -18.34
C SER A 606 -2.16 17.21 -16.94
N HIS A 607 -1.14 17.87 -16.39
CA HIS A 607 -0.66 17.72 -15.01
C HIS A 607 -0.35 16.28 -14.56
N GLY A 608 0.01 15.41 -15.50
CA GLY A 608 0.30 14.00 -15.23
C GLY A 608 -0.93 13.11 -15.08
N PHE A 609 -2.16 13.63 -15.24
CA PHE A 609 -3.36 12.80 -15.22
C PHE A 609 -3.53 12.06 -16.54
N ARG A 610 -3.77 10.75 -16.48
CA ARG A 610 -4.09 9.97 -17.68
C ARG A 610 -5.43 10.44 -18.24
N VAL A 611 -5.61 10.32 -19.56
CA VAL A 611 -6.83 10.79 -20.27
C VAL A 611 -8.12 10.19 -19.67
N GLU A 612 -8.02 8.99 -19.10
CA GLU A 612 -9.10 8.29 -18.40
C GLU A 612 -9.42 8.93 -17.02
N GLU A 613 -8.41 9.44 -16.29
CA GLU A 613 -8.52 10.05 -14.94
C GLU A 613 -9.10 11.48 -14.95
N LYS A 614 -8.95 12.24 -16.05
CA LYS A 614 -9.49 13.62 -16.16
C LYS A 614 -11.02 13.67 -16.09
N SER A 615 -11.71 12.57 -16.40
CA SER A 615 -13.17 12.46 -16.24
C SER A 615 -13.61 12.17 -14.79
N GLU A 616 -12.69 11.74 -13.92
CA GLU A 616 -12.97 11.37 -12.52
C GLU A 616 -12.87 12.56 -11.54
N LEU A 617 -12.13 13.61 -11.91
CA LEU A 617 -11.87 14.79 -11.05
C LEU A 617 -13.11 15.64 -10.70
N GLN A 618 -14.26 15.44 -11.36
CA GLN A 618 -15.47 16.22 -11.12
C GLN A 618 -16.36 15.71 -9.95
N ASN A 619 -16.01 14.63 -9.23
CA ASN A 619 -16.87 14.06 -8.16
C ASN A 619 -16.10 13.71 -6.86
N THR A 620 -15.56 14.71 -6.16
CA THR A 620 -14.58 14.55 -5.06
C THR A 620 -15.15 14.68 -3.64
N PHE A 621 -15.92 13.68 -3.22
CA PHE A 621 -16.09 13.36 -1.78
C PHE A 621 -16.26 11.85 -1.58
N PHE A 622 -16.89 11.19 -2.55
CA PHE A 622 -17.19 9.78 -2.50
C PHE A 622 -16.00 8.90 -2.91
N GLN A 623 -15.20 9.36 -3.87
CA GLN A 623 -13.99 8.66 -4.31
C GLN A 623 -12.93 8.62 -3.20
N GLN A 624 -12.78 9.67 -2.39
CA GLN A 624 -11.86 9.67 -1.23
C GLN A 624 -12.19 8.63 -0.16
N VAL A 625 -13.46 8.22 -0.02
CA VAL A 625 -13.86 7.13 0.89
C VAL A 625 -13.61 5.77 0.25
N ILE A 626 -13.84 5.66 -1.07
CA ILE A 626 -13.55 4.46 -1.87
C ILE A 626 -12.05 4.20 -1.94
N ASP A 627 -11.22 5.20 -2.21
CA ASP A 627 -9.77 5.07 -2.36
C ASP A 627 -9.07 4.82 -1.02
N ARG A 628 -9.58 5.36 0.09
CA ARG A 628 -9.16 4.96 1.45
C ARG A 628 -9.51 3.51 1.77
N LEU A 629 -10.61 2.98 1.23
CA LEU A 629 -10.99 1.58 1.40
C LEU A 629 -10.21 0.66 0.44
N VAL A 630 -9.99 1.04 -0.81
CA VAL A 630 -9.28 0.25 -1.83
C VAL A 630 -7.76 0.19 -1.55
N SER A 631 -7.14 1.30 -1.16
CA SER A 631 -5.72 1.36 -0.74
C SER A 631 -5.43 0.55 0.52
N GLN A 632 -6.40 0.44 1.44
CA GLN A 632 -6.28 -0.44 2.59
C GLN A 632 -6.48 -1.91 2.23
N VAL A 633 -7.26 -2.24 1.19
CA VAL A 633 -7.70 -3.60 0.85
C VAL A 633 -6.67 -4.42 0.04
N SER A 634 -5.73 -3.80 -0.69
CA SER A 634 -4.64 -4.54 -1.35
C SER A 634 -3.72 -5.30 -0.36
N PRO A 635 -3.33 -4.69 0.79
CA PRO A 635 -2.74 -5.41 1.93
C PRO A 635 -3.67 -6.44 2.57
N TRP A 636 -5.00 -6.27 2.52
CA TRP A 636 -5.96 -7.23 3.09
C TRP A 636 -6.22 -8.44 2.18
N LEU A 637 -5.98 -8.36 0.87
CA LEU A 637 -6.15 -9.50 -0.06
C LEU A 637 -4.97 -10.47 0.07
N LEU A 638 -3.74 -9.93 0.02
CA LEU A 638 -2.52 -10.67 0.33
C LEU A 638 -2.48 -11.00 1.82
N GLY A 639 -2.91 -10.07 2.67
CA GLY A 639 -3.09 -10.23 4.11
C GLY A 639 -4.12 -11.28 4.46
N ALA A 640 -5.21 -11.48 3.71
CA ALA A 640 -6.19 -12.54 3.94
C ALA A 640 -5.62 -13.91 3.57
N ALA A 641 -4.82 -14.00 2.50
CA ALA A 641 -4.07 -15.21 2.17
C ALA A 641 -2.94 -15.49 3.18
N ILE A 642 -2.25 -14.44 3.65
CA ILE A 642 -1.21 -14.47 4.71
C ILE A 642 -1.82 -14.65 6.10
N VAL A 643 -3.07 -14.28 6.33
CA VAL A 643 -3.84 -14.49 7.57
C VAL A 643 -4.52 -15.85 7.52
N ALA A 644 -4.91 -16.40 6.38
CA ALA A 644 -5.30 -17.80 6.27
C ALA A 644 -4.08 -18.71 6.51
N SER A 645 -2.96 -18.39 5.86
CA SER A 645 -1.66 -19.05 6.06
C SER A 645 -1.09 -18.77 7.45
N GLY A 646 -1.34 -17.59 7.99
CA GLY A 646 -0.86 -17.06 9.26
C GLY A 646 -1.73 -17.49 10.42
N ILE A 647 -3.02 -17.77 10.23
CA ILE A 647 -3.90 -18.49 11.17
C ILE A 647 -3.52 -19.96 11.14
N ALA A 648 -3.14 -20.53 9.99
CA ALA A 648 -2.57 -21.88 9.94
C ALA A 648 -1.21 -21.94 10.68
N VAL A 649 -0.33 -20.96 10.51
CA VAL A 649 0.96 -20.85 11.20
C VAL A 649 0.80 -20.42 12.66
N TRP A 650 -0.12 -19.53 13.00
CA TRP A 650 -0.44 -19.12 14.37
C TRP A 650 -1.16 -20.23 15.12
N ALA A 651 -2.00 -21.03 14.46
CA ALA A 651 -2.51 -22.28 15.03
C ALA A 651 -1.33 -23.21 15.32
N VAL A 652 -0.38 -23.37 14.39
CA VAL A 652 0.84 -24.16 14.60
C VAL A 652 1.73 -23.61 15.74
N VAL A 653 1.90 -22.30 15.86
CA VAL A 653 2.78 -21.62 16.83
C VAL A 653 2.11 -21.50 18.22
N ARG A 654 0.81 -21.24 18.28
CA ARG A 654 0.03 -21.20 19.54
C ARG A 654 -0.22 -22.62 20.06
N LEU A 655 -0.36 -23.63 19.19
CA LEU A 655 -0.30 -25.04 19.58
C LEU A 655 1.09 -25.44 20.09
N ARG A 656 2.19 -24.85 19.56
CA ARG A 656 3.54 -25.01 20.12
C ARG A 656 3.69 -24.38 21.51
N ARG A 657 3.04 -23.25 21.79
CA ARG A 657 3.05 -22.60 23.12
C ARG A 657 2.18 -23.37 24.12
N TRP A 658 1.04 -23.93 23.68
CA TRP A 658 0.20 -24.84 24.46
C TRP A 658 0.87 -26.22 24.71
N ARG A 659 1.85 -26.58 23.88
CA ARG A 659 2.70 -27.79 23.99
C ARG A 659 3.59 -27.83 25.23
N LYS A 660 3.90 -26.66 25.82
CA LYS A 660 4.78 -26.60 27.01
C LYS A 660 4.06 -26.91 28.32
N GLU A 661 2.73 -27.00 28.33
CA GLU A 661 1.94 -27.17 29.56
C GLU A 661 1.25 -28.54 29.72
N ARG A 662 1.26 -29.43 28.71
CA ARG A 662 0.69 -30.79 28.86
C ARG A 662 1.53 -31.86 28.14
N GLN A 663 2.42 -32.51 28.89
CA GLN A 663 3.04 -33.78 28.49
C GLN A 663 2.13 -34.94 28.90
N ALA A 664 1.34 -35.45 27.95
CA ALA A 664 0.93 -36.86 27.88
C ALA A 664 0.11 -37.07 26.59
N ILE A 665 0.65 -37.85 25.65
CA ILE A 665 -0.08 -38.55 24.58
C ILE A 665 -0.98 -37.64 23.69
N THR A 666 -0.45 -37.01 22.64
CA THR A 666 -1.30 -36.64 21.48
C THR A 666 -0.52 -36.35 20.19
N ILE A 667 -1.08 -36.87 19.09
CA ILE A 667 -0.58 -36.90 17.72
C ILE A 667 -0.47 -35.49 17.11
N ASN A 668 0.52 -35.25 16.23
CA ASN A 668 0.70 -34.00 15.46
C ASN A 668 -0.52 -33.75 14.53
N TYR A 669 -1.51 -32.94 14.94
CA TYR A 669 -2.70 -32.61 14.13
C TYR A 669 -2.57 -31.30 13.32
N SER A 670 -1.56 -30.46 13.56
CA SER A 670 -1.49 -29.10 12.98
C SER A 670 -1.19 -29.02 11.48
N PRO A 671 -0.32 -29.85 10.86
CA PRO A 671 -0.12 -29.84 9.39
C PRO A 671 -1.26 -30.56 8.65
N LEU A 672 -2.03 -31.38 9.36
CA LEU A 672 -3.09 -32.22 8.79
C LEU A 672 -4.36 -31.39 8.48
N ALA A 673 -4.58 -30.29 9.21
CA ALA A 673 -5.74 -29.41 9.05
C ALA A 673 -5.52 -28.29 8.02
N SER A 674 -4.28 -27.86 7.77
CA SER A 674 -3.99 -26.72 6.87
C SER A 674 -4.19 -27.05 5.38
N GLY A 675 -3.82 -28.26 4.93
CA GLY A 675 -3.98 -28.69 3.54
C GLY A 675 -5.44 -28.67 3.04
N PRO A 676 -6.39 -29.32 3.75
CA PRO A 676 -7.81 -29.28 3.40
C PRO A 676 -8.41 -27.87 3.39
N MET A 677 -7.98 -26.99 4.29
CA MET A 677 -8.48 -25.60 4.35
C MET A 677 -8.05 -24.77 3.13
N LEU A 678 -6.83 -24.99 2.62
CA LEU A 678 -6.36 -24.32 1.39
C LEU A 678 -7.18 -24.77 0.16
N CYS A 679 -7.56 -26.05 0.11
CA CYS A 679 -8.41 -26.57 -0.96
C CYS A 679 -9.81 -25.97 -0.89
N LEU A 680 -10.35 -25.82 0.33
CA LEU A 680 -11.62 -25.16 0.53
C LEU A 680 -11.57 -23.68 0.10
N PHE A 681 -10.47 -22.98 0.39
CA PHE A 681 -10.26 -21.60 -0.04
C PHE A 681 -10.33 -21.47 -1.56
N LEU A 682 -9.64 -22.36 -2.29
CA LEU A 682 -9.70 -22.41 -3.76
C LEU A 682 -11.14 -22.52 -4.28
N ALA A 683 -11.91 -23.50 -3.78
CA ALA A 683 -13.29 -23.71 -4.24
C ALA A 683 -14.24 -22.57 -3.84
N ALA A 684 -14.00 -21.95 -2.68
CA ALA A 684 -14.78 -20.81 -2.21
C ALA A 684 -14.45 -19.53 -2.99
N LEU A 685 -13.17 -19.30 -3.30
CA LEU A 685 -12.71 -18.13 -4.06
C LEU A 685 -13.30 -18.14 -5.47
N ASP A 686 -13.26 -19.27 -6.15
CA ASP A 686 -13.81 -19.40 -7.51
C ASP A 686 -15.32 -19.19 -7.56
N PHE A 687 -16.02 -19.61 -6.52
CA PHE A 687 -17.46 -19.39 -6.41
C PHE A 687 -17.80 -17.90 -6.31
N THR A 688 -16.99 -17.12 -5.59
CA THR A 688 -17.27 -15.70 -5.29
C THR A 688 -16.63 -14.74 -6.29
N ILE A 689 -15.49 -15.08 -6.90
CA ILE A 689 -14.79 -14.23 -7.88
C ILE A 689 -15.60 -13.98 -9.15
N ALA A 690 -16.47 -14.93 -9.49
CA ALA A 690 -17.29 -14.84 -10.69
C ALA A 690 -18.29 -13.69 -10.65
N THR A 691 -18.85 -13.36 -9.48
CA THR A 691 -20.13 -12.64 -9.37
C THR A 691 -20.07 -11.18 -9.82
N THR A 692 -18.94 -10.50 -9.63
CA THR A 692 -18.71 -9.12 -10.10
C THR A 692 -18.28 -9.06 -11.56
N ALA A 693 -17.71 -10.15 -12.08
CA ALA A 693 -17.23 -10.27 -13.45
C ALA A 693 -18.32 -10.69 -14.46
N ILE A 694 -19.45 -11.25 -14.00
CA ILE A 694 -20.50 -11.81 -14.89
C ILE A 694 -20.96 -10.80 -15.95
N PRO A 695 -21.31 -9.53 -15.61
CA PRO A 695 -21.74 -8.55 -16.63
C PRO A 695 -20.70 -8.38 -17.75
N THR A 696 -19.43 -8.22 -17.40
CA THR A 696 -18.31 -8.05 -18.34
C THR A 696 -18.11 -9.28 -19.22
N ILE A 697 -18.18 -10.49 -18.64
CA ILE A 697 -18.04 -11.75 -19.39
C ILE A 697 -19.17 -11.90 -20.42
N VAL A 698 -20.41 -11.63 -20.01
CA VAL A 698 -21.58 -11.82 -20.88
C VAL A 698 -21.62 -10.79 -22.00
N SER A 699 -21.22 -9.55 -21.71
CA SER A 699 -21.02 -8.48 -22.69
C SER A 699 -19.97 -8.87 -23.73
N SER A 700 -18.81 -9.40 -23.29
CA SER A 700 -17.73 -9.86 -24.18
C SER A 700 -18.18 -10.92 -25.20
N PHE A 701 -19.14 -11.77 -24.83
CA PHE A 701 -19.69 -12.82 -25.70
C PHE A 701 -21.00 -12.40 -26.41
N HIS A 702 -21.46 -11.16 -26.24
CA HIS A 702 -22.71 -10.63 -26.82
C HIS A 702 -23.94 -11.54 -26.54
N SER A 703 -23.99 -12.17 -25.37
CA SER A 703 -24.97 -13.24 -25.09
C SER A 703 -25.79 -12.98 -23.83
N GLY A 704 -26.68 -11.99 -23.88
CA GLY A 704 -27.41 -11.51 -22.68
C GLY A 704 -28.21 -12.56 -21.91
N ARG A 705 -28.68 -13.59 -22.60
CA ARG A 705 -29.40 -14.74 -22.03
C ARG A 705 -28.54 -15.63 -21.12
N SER A 706 -27.23 -15.43 -21.08
CA SER A 706 -26.27 -16.30 -20.39
C SER A 706 -25.78 -15.78 -19.04
N TYR A 707 -26.25 -14.62 -18.57
CA TYR A 707 -25.89 -14.06 -17.25
C TYR A 707 -26.05 -15.08 -16.12
N VAL A 708 -27.25 -15.63 -15.99
CA VAL A 708 -27.59 -16.61 -14.95
C VAL A 708 -26.80 -17.92 -15.15
N TRP A 709 -26.45 -18.25 -16.39
CA TRP A 709 -25.82 -19.52 -16.75
C TRP A 709 -24.38 -19.67 -16.25
N ILE A 710 -23.60 -18.60 -16.18
CA ILE A 710 -22.20 -18.67 -15.73
C ILE A 710 -22.09 -19.14 -14.27
N GLY A 711 -23.01 -18.68 -13.42
CA GLY A 711 -23.11 -19.14 -12.03
C GLY A 711 -23.84 -20.48 -11.89
N CYS A 712 -24.97 -20.63 -12.57
CA CYS A 712 -25.79 -21.84 -12.46
C CYS A 712 -25.08 -23.09 -12.99
N ALA A 713 -24.30 -23.01 -14.06
CA ALA A 713 -23.58 -24.17 -14.61
C ALA A 713 -22.61 -24.77 -13.58
N TYR A 714 -21.96 -23.93 -12.78
CA TYR A 714 -21.09 -24.33 -11.68
C TYR A 714 -21.89 -24.96 -10.54
N GLN A 715 -22.94 -24.29 -10.04
CA GLN A 715 -23.72 -24.80 -8.91
C GLN A 715 -24.53 -26.05 -9.23
N LEU A 716 -25.06 -26.17 -10.45
CA LEU A 716 -25.78 -27.35 -10.92
C LEU A 716 -24.85 -28.57 -10.93
N ALA A 717 -23.65 -28.42 -11.49
CA ALA A 717 -22.66 -29.50 -11.52
C ALA A 717 -22.13 -29.84 -10.12
N SER A 718 -21.94 -28.84 -9.26
CA SER A 718 -21.59 -29.03 -7.85
C SER A 718 -22.66 -29.83 -7.10
N ALA A 719 -23.94 -29.45 -7.23
CA ALA A 719 -25.05 -30.15 -6.60
C ALA A 719 -25.17 -31.61 -7.09
N ALA A 720 -25.10 -31.83 -8.41
CA ALA A 720 -25.24 -33.16 -9.00
C ALA A 720 -24.10 -34.13 -8.60
N SER A 721 -22.89 -33.60 -8.37
CA SER A 721 -21.70 -34.41 -8.10
C SER A 721 -21.39 -34.60 -6.61
N THR A 722 -21.87 -33.72 -5.72
CA THR A 722 -21.55 -33.74 -4.28
C THR A 722 -21.78 -35.12 -3.61
N PRO A 723 -22.92 -35.83 -3.82
CA PRO A 723 -23.14 -37.14 -3.21
C PRO A 723 -22.16 -38.21 -3.73
N ILE A 724 -21.71 -38.08 -4.98
CA ILE A 724 -20.81 -39.03 -5.65
C ILE A 724 -19.45 -39.00 -4.96
N TRP A 725 -18.92 -37.80 -4.73
CA TRP A 725 -17.59 -37.61 -4.14
C TRP A 725 -17.44 -38.22 -2.75
N GLY A 726 -18.47 -38.11 -1.90
CA GLY A 726 -18.47 -38.74 -0.57
C GLY A 726 -18.28 -40.26 -0.66
N LYS A 727 -19.02 -40.91 -1.56
CA LYS A 727 -18.95 -42.37 -1.74
C LYS A 727 -17.64 -42.82 -2.38
N LEU A 728 -17.14 -42.10 -3.38
CA LEU A 728 -15.83 -42.38 -3.98
C LEU A 728 -14.73 -42.35 -2.91
N ALA A 729 -14.79 -41.37 -2.02
CA ALA A 729 -13.81 -41.22 -0.94
C ALA A 729 -13.93 -42.28 0.16
N ASP A 730 -15.11 -42.84 0.39
CA ASP A 730 -15.28 -43.99 1.30
C ASP A 730 -14.60 -45.25 0.76
N ILE A 731 -14.61 -45.44 -0.57
CA ILE A 731 -14.10 -46.65 -1.25
C ILE A 731 -12.59 -46.58 -1.50
N TRP A 732 -12.10 -45.46 -2.04
CA TRP A 732 -10.70 -45.30 -2.47
C TRP A 732 -9.86 -44.43 -1.51
N GLY A 733 -10.47 -43.96 -0.44
CA GLY A 733 -9.83 -43.12 0.58
C GLY A 733 -9.88 -41.62 0.25
N ARG A 734 -9.79 -40.81 1.31
CA ARG A 734 -9.96 -39.35 1.25
C ARG A 734 -8.89 -38.66 0.38
N LYS A 735 -7.61 -39.03 0.54
CA LYS A 735 -6.47 -38.37 -0.12
C LYS A 735 -6.53 -38.44 -1.64
N ALA A 736 -6.66 -39.64 -2.20
CA ALA A 736 -6.63 -39.84 -3.65
C ALA A 736 -7.79 -39.12 -4.35
N ILE A 737 -8.98 -39.17 -3.75
CA ILE A 737 -10.18 -38.56 -4.31
C ILE A 737 -10.13 -37.03 -4.19
N LEU A 738 -9.57 -36.47 -3.12
CA LEU A 738 -9.38 -35.02 -2.99
C LEU A 738 -8.35 -34.47 -4.00
N LEU A 739 -7.25 -35.20 -4.24
CA LEU A 739 -6.27 -34.85 -5.28
C LEU A 739 -6.88 -34.91 -6.69
N LEU A 740 -7.73 -35.92 -6.95
CA LEU A 740 -8.46 -36.03 -8.21
C LEU A 740 -9.41 -34.84 -8.42
N ALA A 741 -10.15 -34.44 -7.37
CA ALA A 741 -11.03 -33.29 -7.45
C ALA A 741 -10.27 -32.00 -7.81
N ILE A 742 -9.10 -31.76 -7.20
CA ILE A 742 -8.25 -30.59 -7.52
C ILE A 742 -7.76 -30.61 -8.97
N LEU A 743 -7.39 -31.79 -9.50
CA LEU A 743 -6.94 -31.91 -10.88
C LEU A 743 -8.09 -31.58 -11.86
N ILE A 744 -9.29 -32.11 -11.62
CA ILE A 744 -10.47 -31.81 -12.45
C ILE A 744 -10.83 -30.33 -12.35
N PHE A 745 -10.70 -29.73 -11.16
CA PHE A 745 -10.90 -28.29 -10.96
C PHE A 745 -9.94 -27.46 -11.81
N ALA A 746 -8.65 -27.79 -11.79
CA ALA A 746 -7.62 -27.10 -12.58
C ALA A 746 -7.91 -27.19 -14.10
N ILE A 747 -8.32 -28.37 -14.59
CA ILE A 747 -8.70 -28.56 -16.00
C ILE A 747 -9.89 -27.66 -16.36
N GLY A 748 -10.93 -27.64 -15.53
CA GLY A 748 -12.08 -26.77 -15.76
C GLY A 748 -11.71 -25.28 -15.77
N SER A 749 -10.75 -24.87 -14.92
CA SER A 749 -10.27 -23.49 -14.84
C SER A 749 -9.50 -23.08 -16.08
N ILE A 750 -8.65 -23.97 -16.63
CA ILE A 750 -7.98 -23.75 -17.92
C ILE A 750 -9.00 -23.55 -19.04
N ILE A 751 -10.05 -24.39 -19.09
CA ILE A 751 -11.11 -24.29 -20.12
C ILE A 751 -11.84 -22.94 -20.02
N CYS A 752 -12.13 -22.47 -18.80
CA CYS A 752 -12.76 -21.16 -18.62
C CYS A 752 -11.82 -19.99 -18.96
N ALA A 753 -10.54 -20.08 -18.60
CA ALA A 753 -9.55 -19.05 -18.90
C ALA A 753 -9.31 -18.89 -20.42
N ALA A 754 -9.32 -20.02 -21.15
CA ALA A 754 -9.13 -20.08 -22.60
C ALA A 754 -10.43 -19.93 -23.41
N ALA A 755 -11.56 -19.63 -22.77
CA ALA A 755 -12.85 -19.62 -23.44
C ALA A 755 -12.95 -18.53 -24.53
N THR A 756 -13.33 -18.95 -25.74
CA THR A 756 -13.57 -18.08 -26.92
C THR A 756 -15.05 -18.00 -27.30
N MET A 757 -15.90 -18.87 -26.75
CA MET A 757 -17.35 -18.87 -26.95
C MET A 757 -18.08 -19.23 -25.65
N MET A 758 -19.33 -18.78 -25.50
CA MET A 758 -20.14 -19.03 -24.31
C MET A 758 -20.28 -20.52 -23.98
N GLY A 759 -20.42 -21.39 -24.98
CA GLY A 759 -20.51 -22.84 -24.75
C GLY A 759 -19.28 -23.40 -24.04
N MET A 760 -18.07 -22.99 -24.46
CA MET A 760 -16.81 -23.41 -23.83
C MET A 760 -16.72 -22.89 -22.38
N MET A 761 -17.17 -21.65 -22.13
CA MET A 761 -17.26 -21.09 -20.78
C MET A 761 -18.17 -21.93 -19.88
N LEU A 762 -19.38 -22.28 -20.36
CA LEU A 762 -20.33 -23.08 -19.59
C LEU A 762 -19.81 -24.50 -19.34
N THR A 763 -19.18 -25.14 -20.33
CA THR A 763 -18.55 -26.46 -20.15
C THR A 763 -17.45 -26.41 -19.10
N GLY A 764 -16.57 -25.41 -19.16
CA GLY A 764 -15.53 -25.22 -18.15
C GLY A 764 -16.11 -25.00 -16.75
N ARG A 765 -17.15 -24.16 -16.61
CA ARG A 765 -17.83 -23.90 -15.33
C ARG A 765 -18.50 -25.16 -14.77
N SER A 766 -19.09 -26.00 -15.62
CA SER A 766 -19.64 -27.29 -15.18
C SER A 766 -18.56 -28.27 -14.71
N ILE A 767 -17.41 -28.33 -15.38
CA ILE A 767 -16.28 -29.18 -14.94
C ILE A 767 -15.72 -28.67 -13.60
N GLN A 768 -15.52 -27.35 -13.47
CA GLN A 768 -15.07 -26.74 -12.21
C GLN A 768 -16.07 -26.96 -11.08
N GLY A 769 -17.35 -26.75 -11.33
CA GLY A 769 -18.42 -26.94 -10.35
C GLY A 769 -18.50 -28.38 -9.87
N ALA A 770 -18.40 -29.35 -10.78
CA ALA A 770 -18.37 -30.77 -10.42
C ALA A 770 -17.21 -31.09 -9.47
N ALA A 771 -16.03 -30.53 -9.73
CA ALA A 771 -14.87 -30.71 -8.85
C ALA A 771 -15.02 -29.98 -7.51
N ALA A 772 -15.54 -28.75 -7.52
CA ALA A 772 -15.72 -27.91 -6.34
C ALA A 772 -16.68 -28.52 -5.33
N GLY A 773 -17.78 -29.12 -5.79
CA GLY A 773 -18.70 -29.87 -4.92
C GLY A 773 -17.98 -30.98 -4.16
N GLY A 774 -17.04 -31.67 -4.82
CA GLY A 774 -16.15 -32.65 -4.22
C GLY A 774 -15.18 -32.05 -3.21
N ILE A 775 -14.48 -30.97 -3.56
CA ILE A 775 -13.54 -30.31 -2.66
C ILE A 775 -14.24 -29.87 -1.37
N VAL A 776 -15.37 -29.15 -1.47
CA VAL A 776 -16.10 -28.63 -0.32
C VAL A 776 -16.56 -29.77 0.60
N ILE A 777 -17.15 -30.84 0.03
CA ILE A 777 -17.68 -31.92 0.87
C ILE A 777 -16.58 -32.76 1.49
N LEU A 778 -15.52 -33.09 0.74
CA LEU A 778 -14.42 -33.93 1.22
C LEU A 778 -13.64 -33.24 2.34
N VAL A 779 -13.49 -31.91 2.30
CA VAL A 779 -12.89 -31.16 3.41
C VAL A 779 -13.74 -31.28 4.67
N ASN A 780 -15.06 -31.12 4.57
CA ASN A 780 -15.97 -31.28 5.71
C ASN A 780 -15.96 -32.71 6.26
N ILE A 781 -15.89 -33.72 5.38
CA ILE A 781 -15.76 -35.13 5.78
C ILE A 781 -14.42 -35.37 6.50
N CYS A 782 -13.30 -34.89 5.93
CA CYS A 782 -11.98 -35.00 6.56
C CYS A 782 -11.95 -34.35 7.96
N ILE A 783 -12.57 -33.18 8.13
CA ILE A 783 -12.68 -32.53 9.46
C ILE A 783 -13.50 -33.40 10.42
N SER A 784 -14.60 -33.99 9.93
CA SER A 784 -15.45 -34.86 10.75
C SER A 784 -14.73 -36.15 11.18
N ASP A 785 -13.91 -36.73 10.30
CA ASP A 785 -13.12 -37.94 10.57
C ASP A 785 -11.95 -37.67 11.54
N LEU A 786 -11.43 -36.44 11.60
CA LEU A 786 -10.22 -36.08 12.35
C LEU A 786 -10.46 -35.58 13.79
N PHE A 787 -11.66 -35.07 14.11
CA PHE A 787 -11.90 -34.34 15.36
C PHE A 787 -13.17 -34.81 16.11
N THR A 788 -13.20 -34.63 17.45
CA THR A 788 -14.36 -34.94 18.33
C THR A 788 -15.57 -34.04 18.02
N GLU A 789 -16.82 -34.42 18.36
CA GLU A 789 -18.04 -33.61 18.13
C GLU A 789 -17.94 -32.17 18.66
N ARG A 790 -17.32 -31.95 19.81
CA ARG A 790 -17.16 -30.61 20.41
C ARG A 790 -16.01 -29.80 19.77
N GLU A 791 -14.97 -30.46 19.27
CA GLU A 791 -13.88 -29.81 18.53
C GLU A 791 -14.23 -29.55 17.06
N ARG A 792 -15.08 -30.40 16.46
CA ARG A 792 -15.64 -30.22 15.10
C ARG A 792 -16.28 -28.85 14.95
N GLY A 793 -17.03 -28.39 15.95
CA GLY A 793 -17.64 -27.05 15.93
C GLY A 793 -16.64 -25.90 15.71
N PHE A 794 -15.40 -26.04 16.21
CA PHE A 794 -14.34 -25.07 15.97
C PHE A 794 -13.74 -25.17 14.57
N TYR A 795 -13.42 -26.39 14.11
CA TYR A 795 -12.82 -26.58 12.79
C TYR A 795 -13.81 -26.36 11.64
N LEU A 796 -15.08 -26.73 11.81
CA LEU A 796 -16.16 -26.34 10.91
C LEU A 796 -16.40 -24.82 10.98
N GLY A 797 -16.25 -24.20 12.17
CA GLY A 797 -16.21 -22.75 12.29
C GLY A 797 -15.07 -22.10 11.49
N LEU A 798 -13.89 -22.72 11.45
CA LEU A 798 -12.76 -22.27 10.62
C LEU A 798 -13.05 -22.37 9.12
N THR A 799 -13.85 -23.36 8.69
CA THR A 799 -14.33 -23.38 7.28
C THR A 799 -15.16 -22.14 6.97
N GLY A 800 -15.93 -21.63 7.94
CA GLY A 800 -16.65 -20.36 7.82
C GLY A 800 -15.72 -19.15 7.65
N VAL A 801 -14.56 -19.15 8.31
CA VAL A 801 -13.52 -18.12 8.10
C VAL A 801 -12.95 -18.22 6.69
N VAL A 802 -12.63 -19.42 6.22
CA VAL A 802 -12.12 -19.63 4.86
C VAL A 802 -13.12 -19.13 3.82
N TRP A 803 -14.40 -19.50 3.96
CA TRP A 803 -15.47 -18.98 3.14
C TRP A 803 -15.56 -17.46 3.21
N GLY A 804 -15.49 -16.89 4.41
CA GLY A 804 -15.50 -15.45 4.64
C GLY A 804 -14.36 -14.69 3.96
N LEU A 805 -13.13 -15.21 4.03
CA LEU A 805 -11.97 -14.64 3.35
C LEU A 805 -12.16 -14.74 1.83
N ALA A 806 -12.52 -15.90 1.30
CA ALA A 806 -12.78 -16.06 -0.13
C ALA A 806 -13.93 -15.16 -0.62
N SER A 807 -14.92 -14.97 0.23
CA SER A 807 -16.06 -14.08 0.03
C SER A 807 -15.69 -12.60 -0.02
N GLY A 808 -14.71 -12.14 0.75
CA GLY A 808 -14.19 -10.77 0.61
C GLY A 808 -13.24 -10.64 -0.59
N VAL A 809 -12.29 -11.57 -0.72
CA VAL A 809 -11.26 -11.54 -1.78
C VAL A 809 -11.85 -11.72 -3.17
N GLY A 810 -12.81 -12.61 -3.33
CA GLY A 810 -13.39 -12.99 -4.61
C GLY A 810 -13.98 -11.82 -5.38
N PRO A 811 -15.04 -11.14 -4.90
CA PRO A 811 -15.68 -10.06 -5.63
C PRO A 811 -14.74 -8.91 -5.99
N LEU A 812 -13.79 -8.58 -5.10
CA LEU A 812 -12.77 -7.56 -5.34
C LEU A 812 -11.80 -7.96 -6.46
N ALA A 813 -11.21 -9.16 -6.36
CA ALA A 813 -10.32 -9.67 -7.41
C ALA A 813 -11.08 -9.83 -8.75
N GLY A 814 -12.33 -10.28 -8.67
CA GLY A 814 -13.26 -10.42 -9.79
C GLY A 814 -13.51 -9.10 -10.53
N GLY A 815 -13.74 -8.04 -9.76
CA GLY A 815 -13.92 -6.68 -10.26
C GLY A 815 -12.62 -6.14 -10.84
N ALA A 816 -11.53 -6.17 -10.07
CA ALA A 816 -10.23 -5.66 -10.48
C ALA A 816 -9.70 -6.32 -11.77
N PHE A 817 -9.77 -7.66 -11.87
CA PHE A 817 -9.35 -8.36 -13.09
C PHE A 817 -10.23 -8.04 -14.29
N SER A 818 -11.54 -7.86 -14.07
CA SER A 818 -12.47 -7.53 -15.15
C SER A 818 -12.34 -6.08 -15.63
N GLU A 819 -11.85 -5.18 -14.78
CA GLU A 819 -11.73 -3.74 -15.04
C GLU A 819 -10.35 -3.37 -15.61
N TYR A 820 -9.24 -3.84 -15.01
CA TYR A 820 -7.89 -3.37 -15.36
C TYR A 820 -7.06 -4.31 -16.23
N VAL A 821 -7.45 -5.60 -16.37
CA VAL A 821 -6.61 -6.59 -17.06
C VAL A 821 -7.40 -7.38 -18.10
N SER A 822 -8.10 -8.42 -17.65
CA SER A 822 -9.00 -9.24 -18.45
C SER A 822 -9.76 -10.14 -17.50
N TRP A 823 -11.07 -10.29 -17.71
CA TRP A 823 -11.91 -11.22 -16.94
C TRP A 823 -11.39 -12.67 -16.97
N ARG A 824 -10.51 -13.04 -17.92
CA ARG A 824 -9.87 -14.36 -18.00
C ARG A 824 -8.98 -14.67 -16.80
N TRP A 825 -8.39 -13.66 -16.17
CA TRP A 825 -7.52 -13.83 -15.00
C TRP A 825 -8.24 -14.35 -13.76
N ASN A 826 -9.58 -14.20 -13.71
CA ASN A 826 -10.43 -14.83 -12.70
C ASN A 826 -10.24 -16.35 -12.62
N TRP A 827 -9.83 -16.98 -13.73
CA TRP A 827 -9.61 -18.43 -13.79
C TRP A 827 -8.12 -18.81 -13.83
N TRP A 828 -7.24 -17.95 -14.36
CA TRP A 828 -5.79 -18.21 -14.31
C TRP A 828 -5.24 -18.23 -12.88
N ILE A 829 -5.78 -17.39 -11.98
CA ILE A 829 -5.36 -17.33 -10.57
C ILE A 829 -5.60 -18.64 -9.82
N ASN A 830 -6.55 -19.46 -10.27
CA ASN A 830 -6.84 -20.74 -9.66
C ASN A 830 -5.71 -21.76 -9.86
N LEU A 831 -4.93 -21.69 -10.94
CA LEU A 831 -3.94 -22.73 -11.27
C LEU A 831 -2.75 -22.77 -10.29
N PRO A 832 -2.11 -21.64 -9.92
CA PRO A 832 -1.11 -21.64 -8.86
C PRO A 832 -1.67 -22.17 -7.54
N CYS A 833 -2.90 -21.78 -7.18
CA CYS A 833 -3.58 -22.23 -5.98
C CYS A 833 -3.87 -23.74 -6.01
N CYS A 834 -4.27 -24.28 -7.16
CA CYS A 834 -4.43 -25.72 -7.38
C CYS A 834 -3.10 -26.46 -7.20
N GLY A 835 -2.02 -25.96 -7.82
CA GLY A 835 -0.69 -26.54 -7.73
C GLY A 835 -0.17 -26.60 -6.29
N LEU A 836 -0.30 -25.49 -5.55
CA LEU A 836 0.08 -25.42 -4.14
C LEU A 836 -0.76 -26.37 -3.28
N SER A 837 -2.09 -26.36 -3.45
CA SER A 837 -3.01 -27.25 -2.73
C SER A 837 -2.68 -28.72 -2.98
N PHE A 838 -2.40 -29.08 -4.24
CA PHE A 838 -2.06 -30.43 -4.66
C PHE A 838 -0.76 -30.90 -3.99
N VAL A 839 0.30 -30.08 -4.04
CA VAL A 839 1.60 -30.39 -3.43
C VAL A 839 1.48 -30.55 -1.91
N VAL A 840 0.79 -29.63 -1.23
CA VAL A 840 0.59 -29.69 0.22
C VAL A 840 -0.18 -30.95 0.61
N LEU A 841 -1.27 -31.28 -0.07
CA LEU A 841 -2.02 -32.50 0.21
C LEU A 841 -1.23 -33.77 -0.11
N LEU A 842 -0.41 -33.75 -1.16
CA LEU A 842 0.41 -34.88 -1.56
C LEU A 842 1.40 -35.28 -0.44
N PHE A 843 1.97 -34.32 0.28
CA PHE A 843 2.95 -34.59 1.35
C PHE A 843 2.37 -34.60 2.78
N CYS A 844 1.23 -33.94 3.02
CA CYS A 844 0.70 -33.80 4.38
C CYS A 844 -0.43 -34.77 4.74
N LEU A 845 -1.16 -35.33 3.78
CA LEU A 845 -2.38 -36.13 4.05
C LEU A 845 -2.14 -37.66 4.09
N ASP A 846 -0.94 -38.12 4.45
CA ASP A 846 -0.59 -39.56 4.46
C ASP A 846 -1.25 -40.39 5.58
N ARG A 847 -1.86 -39.72 6.57
CA ARG A 847 -2.36 -40.39 7.79
C ARG A 847 -3.86 -40.66 7.84
N VAL A 848 -4.64 -40.20 6.85
CA VAL A 848 -6.10 -40.48 6.80
C VAL A 848 -6.32 -41.82 6.10
N ARG A 849 -6.26 -42.91 6.87
CA ARG A 849 -6.45 -44.28 6.36
C ARG A 849 -7.93 -44.50 6.00
N GLY A 850 -8.23 -44.51 4.70
CA GLY A 850 -9.43 -45.16 4.16
C GLY A 850 -9.11 -46.62 3.77
N ARG A 851 -10.10 -47.51 3.85
CA ARG A 851 -9.99 -48.91 3.42
C ARG A 851 -9.70 -48.93 1.91
N GLN A 852 -8.48 -49.25 1.48
CA GLN A 852 -8.16 -49.27 0.05
C GLN A 852 -8.68 -50.55 -0.60
N ALA A 853 -9.92 -50.51 -1.08
CA ALA A 853 -10.42 -51.56 -1.95
C ALA A 853 -9.71 -51.49 -3.31
N GLY A 854 -9.26 -52.63 -3.86
CA GLY A 854 -8.78 -52.69 -5.23
C GLY A 854 -9.86 -52.20 -6.21
N VAL A 855 -9.46 -51.56 -7.31
CA VAL A 855 -10.35 -50.88 -8.27
C VAL A 855 -11.59 -51.72 -8.64
N ARG A 856 -11.40 -53.01 -8.95
CA ARG A 856 -12.49 -53.93 -9.33
C ARG A 856 -13.48 -54.22 -8.19
N THR A 857 -12.98 -54.31 -6.96
CA THR A 857 -13.81 -54.53 -5.76
C THR A 857 -14.54 -53.25 -5.36
N GLY A 858 -13.89 -52.09 -5.51
CA GLY A 858 -14.48 -50.77 -5.27
C GLY A 858 -15.64 -50.46 -6.22
N LEU A 859 -15.47 -50.71 -7.53
CA LEU A 859 -16.54 -50.50 -8.53
C LEU A 859 -17.81 -51.32 -8.26
N ARG A 860 -17.69 -52.48 -7.59
CA ARG A 860 -18.84 -53.32 -7.16
C ARG A 860 -19.56 -52.81 -5.92
N GLN A 861 -18.94 -51.90 -5.15
CA GLN A 861 -19.51 -51.32 -3.93
C GLN A 861 -20.28 -50.02 -4.20
N ILE A 862 -20.11 -49.42 -5.38
CA ILE A 862 -20.85 -48.22 -5.80
C ILE A 862 -22.30 -48.58 -6.11
N ASP A 863 -23.22 -47.82 -5.54
CA ASP A 863 -24.61 -47.80 -5.99
C ASP A 863 -24.72 -46.94 -7.25
N TRP A 864 -24.51 -47.58 -8.40
CA TRP A 864 -24.57 -46.92 -9.70
C TRP A 864 -25.97 -46.38 -10.01
N PHE A 865 -27.03 -47.08 -9.58
CA PHE A 865 -28.39 -46.65 -9.85
C PHE A 865 -28.73 -45.41 -9.04
N GLY A 866 -28.54 -45.43 -7.71
CA GLY A 866 -28.80 -44.26 -6.86
C GLY A 866 -27.93 -43.07 -7.24
N THR A 867 -26.65 -43.30 -7.56
CA THR A 867 -25.70 -42.25 -8.00
C THR A 867 -26.12 -41.61 -9.33
N LEU A 868 -26.49 -42.40 -10.34
CA LEU A 868 -26.95 -41.86 -11.62
C LEU A 868 -28.34 -41.23 -11.52
N ALA A 869 -29.22 -41.79 -10.69
CA ALA A 869 -30.56 -41.26 -10.45
C ALA A 869 -30.51 -39.89 -9.76
N ILE A 870 -29.70 -39.70 -8.72
CA ILE A 870 -29.59 -38.40 -8.03
C ILE A 870 -28.93 -37.33 -8.91
N ALA A 871 -27.90 -37.70 -9.69
CA ALA A 871 -27.24 -36.81 -10.63
C ALA A 871 -28.18 -36.43 -11.79
N GLY A 872 -28.88 -37.41 -12.35
CA GLY A 872 -29.86 -37.23 -13.41
C GLY A 872 -31.05 -36.39 -12.97
N LEU A 873 -31.63 -36.69 -11.79
CA LEU A 873 -32.68 -35.90 -11.16
C LEU A 873 -32.28 -34.43 -10.99
N THR A 874 -31.13 -34.20 -10.37
CA THR A 874 -30.62 -32.86 -10.07
C THR A 874 -30.39 -32.09 -11.36
N THR A 875 -29.78 -32.72 -12.35
CA THR A 875 -29.52 -32.14 -13.67
C THR A 875 -30.82 -31.80 -14.40
N MET A 876 -31.75 -32.76 -14.55
CA MET A 876 -33.02 -32.55 -15.25
C MET A 876 -33.86 -31.45 -14.61
N SER A 877 -33.95 -31.45 -13.27
CA SER A 877 -34.78 -30.48 -12.55
C SER A 877 -34.19 -29.07 -12.66
N LEU A 878 -32.89 -28.90 -12.41
CA LEU A 878 -32.24 -27.58 -12.47
C LEU A 878 -32.10 -27.08 -13.91
N LEU A 879 -31.82 -27.95 -14.88
CA LEU A 879 -31.78 -27.60 -16.31
C LEU A 879 -33.14 -27.15 -16.82
N GLY A 880 -34.21 -27.86 -16.45
CA GLY A 880 -35.58 -27.49 -16.80
C GLY A 880 -35.97 -26.11 -16.25
N LEU A 881 -35.67 -25.86 -14.98
CA LEU A 881 -35.91 -24.55 -14.35
C LEU A 881 -35.10 -23.43 -14.99
N ASN A 882 -33.86 -23.69 -15.42
CA ASN A 882 -32.96 -22.68 -15.96
C ASN A 882 -33.27 -22.31 -17.42
N ILE A 883 -33.71 -23.27 -18.24
CA ILE A 883 -34.12 -23.01 -19.64
C ILE A 883 -35.51 -22.34 -19.70
N GLY A 884 -36.39 -22.67 -18.74
CA GLY A 884 -37.76 -22.16 -18.66
C GLY A 884 -37.83 -20.64 -18.49
N GLY A 885 -38.56 -19.97 -19.38
CA GLY A 885 -38.75 -18.52 -19.35
C GLY A 885 -37.63 -17.71 -20.02
N VAL A 886 -36.43 -18.27 -20.17
CA VAL A 886 -35.26 -17.57 -20.71
C VAL A 886 -34.96 -17.99 -22.16
N TYR A 887 -34.76 -19.29 -22.40
CA TYR A 887 -34.43 -19.85 -23.72
C TYR A 887 -35.60 -20.56 -24.38
N SER A 888 -36.56 -21.03 -23.57
CA SER A 888 -37.78 -21.65 -24.06
C SER A 888 -38.95 -21.22 -23.19
N SER A 889 -40.12 -21.06 -23.79
CA SER A 889 -41.35 -20.82 -23.05
C SER A 889 -41.55 -21.90 -21.99
N TRP A 890 -42.11 -21.55 -20.84
CA TRP A 890 -42.53 -22.51 -19.80
C TRP A 890 -43.50 -23.57 -20.34
N ARG A 891 -44.21 -23.29 -21.43
CA ARG A 891 -45.11 -24.23 -22.12
C ARG A 891 -44.39 -25.16 -23.11
N SER A 892 -43.09 -24.99 -23.32
CA SER A 892 -42.30 -25.81 -24.24
C SER A 892 -42.24 -27.25 -23.75
N ALA A 893 -42.44 -28.20 -24.67
CA ALA A 893 -42.33 -29.63 -24.39
C ALA A 893 -40.98 -29.98 -23.73
N LYS A 894 -39.88 -29.30 -24.13
CA LYS A 894 -38.55 -29.52 -23.54
C LYS A 894 -38.53 -29.24 -22.03
N VAL A 895 -39.09 -28.10 -21.61
CA VAL A 895 -39.09 -27.68 -20.19
C VAL A 895 -40.00 -28.60 -19.37
N ILE A 896 -41.20 -28.89 -19.88
CA ILE A 896 -42.16 -29.76 -19.19
C ILE A 896 -41.59 -31.18 -19.06
N CYS A 897 -41.01 -31.76 -20.12
CA CYS A 897 -40.40 -33.08 -20.07
C CYS A 897 -39.27 -33.13 -19.03
N LEU A 898 -38.37 -32.15 -18.99
CA LEU A 898 -37.28 -32.11 -18.00
C LEU A 898 -37.80 -32.07 -16.56
N LEU A 899 -38.85 -31.28 -16.27
CA LEU A 899 -39.44 -31.19 -14.94
C LEU A 899 -40.25 -32.43 -14.55
N VAL A 900 -41.03 -33.00 -15.48
CA VAL A 900 -41.85 -34.19 -15.23
C VAL A 900 -40.97 -35.43 -15.08
N PHE A 901 -40.01 -35.65 -15.97
CA PHE A 901 -39.05 -36.75 -15.84
C PHE A 901 -38.13 -36.56 -14.63
N GLY A 902 -37.78 -35.31 -14.28
CA GLY A 902 -37.15 -34.99 -13.01
C GLY A 902 -37.99 -35.47 -11.83
N GLY A 903 -39.26 -35.06 -11.74
CA GLY A 903 -40.18 -35.49 -10.68
C GLY A 903 -40.38 -37.01 -10.63
N PHE A 904 -40.49 -37.67 -11.79
CA PHE A 904 -40.56 -39.13 -11.86
C PHE A 904 -39.26 -39.79 -11.34
N THR A 905 -38.10 -39.26 -11.71
CA THR A 905 -36.80 -39.76 -11.24
C THR A 905 -36.64 -39.56 -9.73
N LEU A 906 -37.16 -38.46 -9.16
CA LEU A 906 -37.21 -38.26 -7.71
C LEU A 906 -38.08 -39.31 -7.03
N ALA A 907 -39.29 -39.56 -7.54
CA ALA A 907 -40.16 -40.59 -6.99
C ALA A 907 -39.51 -41.98 -7.06
N ALA A 908 -38.89 -42.31 -8.20
CA ALA A 908 -38.17 -43.56 -8.39
C ALA A 908 -36.96 -43.68 -7.43
N PHE A 909 -36.20 -42.60 -7.27
CA PHE A 909 -35.05 -42.53 -6.35
C PHE A 909 -35.48 -42.71 -4.89
N VAL A 910 -36.53 -42.01 -4.46
CA VAL A 910 -37.07 -42.14 -3.08
C VAL A 910 -37.57 -43.56 -2.84
N VAL A 911 -38.29 -44.17 -3.78
CA VAL A 911 -38.75 -45.56 -3.64
C VAL A 911 -37.56 -46.54 -3.61
N TYR A 912 -36.55 -46.31 -4.46
CA TYR A 912 -35.36 -47.14 -4.52
C TYR A 912 -34.56 -47.11 -3.21
N GLU A 913 -34.28 -45.90 -2.69
CA GLU A 913 -33.58 -45.68 -1.42
C GLU A 913 -34.38 -46.17 -0.21
N ALA A 914 -35.72 -46.05 -0.25
CA ALA A 914 -36.57 -46.44 0.87
C ALA A 914 -36.91 -47.93 0.92
N LYS A 915 -36.94 -48.63 -0.22
CA LYS A 915 -37.47 -50.01 -0.30
C LYS A 915 -36.58 -51.04 -0.98
N ILE A 916 -35.66 -50.66 -1.86
CA ILE A 916 -34.97 -51.60 -2.76
C ILE A 916 -33.51 -51.82 -2.32
N ILE A 917 -32.76 -50.74 -2.07
CA ILE A 917 -31.35 -50.85 -1.67
C ILE A 917 -31.21 -51.17 -0.18
N SER A 918 -30.20 -51.95 0.17
CA SER A 918 -29.84 -52.18 1.59
C SER A 918 -29.44 -50.86 2.25
N GLU A 919 -29.89 -50.61 3.48
CA GLU A 919 -29.58 -49.39 4.24
C GLU A 919 -28.07 -49.13 4.40
N GLN A 920 -27.21 -50.15 4.26
CA GLN A 920 -25.75 -49.99 4.31
C GLN A 920 -25.15 -49.44 3.00
N LYS A 921 -25.86 -49.53 1.88
CA LYS A 921 -25.42 -49.09 0.55
C LYS A 921 -26.14 -47.83 0.05
N ALA A 922 -27.32 -47.53 0.61
CA ALA A 922 -28.11 -46.31 0.39
C ALA A 922 -27.25 -45.03 0.37
N LEU A 923 -27.50 -44.11 -0.57
CA LEU A 923 -26.88 -42.78 -0.54
C LEU A 923 -27.49 -41.92 0.57
N ILE A 924 -28.79 -42.05 0.82
CA ILE A 924 -29.50 -41.27 1.85
C ILE A 924 -30.32 -42.24 2.72
N PRO A 925 -29.73 -42.77 3.81
CA PRO A 925 -30.43 -43.67 4.71
C PRO A 925 -31.69 -43.02 5.30
N THR A 926 -32.85 -43.65 5.06
CA THR A 926 -34.14 -43.12 5.54
C THR A 926 -34.19 -42.93 7.06
N ARG A 927 -33.35 -43.65 7.82
CA ARG A 927 -33.18 -43.48 9.27
C ARG A 927 -32.75 -42.07 9.70
N ILE A 928 -31.99 -41.35 8.87
CA ILE A 928 -31.59 -39.96 9.14
C ILE A 928 -32.81 -39.03 9.09
N LEU A 929 -33.76 -39.32 8.18
CA LEU A 929 -34.97 -38.53 7.95
C LEU A 929 -36.12 -38.85 8.90
N ARG A 930 -36.01 -39.87 9.76
CA ARG A 930 -37.10 -40.25 10.69
C ARG A 930 -37.33 -39.24 11.81
N ARG A 931 -36.30 -38.45 12.17
CA ARG A 931 -36.40 -37.44 13.24
C ARG A 931 -36.80 -36.09 12.68
N LEU A 932 -37.82 -35.47 13.28
CA LEU A 932 -38.31 -34.14 12.90
C LEU A 932 -37.19 -33.08 12.97
N SER A 933 -36.34 -33.13 14.01
CA SER A 933 -35.22 -32.19 14.18
C SER A 933 -34.22 -32.22 13.01
N ASN A 934 -33.96 -33.40 12.45
CA ASN A 934 -33.05 -33.55 11.30
C ASN A 934 -33.67 -32.93 10.04
N ASN A 935 -34.96 -33.18 9.81
CA ASN A 935 -35.70 -32.60 8.69
C ASN A 935 -35.79 -31.07 8.82
N ALA A 936 -36.05 -30.56 10.03
CA ALA A 936 -36.05 -29.12 10.30
C ALA A 936 -34.68 -28.49 10.03
N SER A 937 -33.58 -29.14 10.44
CA SER A 937 -32.21 -28.66 10.19
C SER A 937 -31.86 -28.62 8.71
N LEU A 938 -32.28 -29.63 7.94
CA LEU A 938 -32.11 -29.68 6.48
C LEU A 938 -32.95 -28.62 5.77
N PHE A 939 -34.18 -28.37 6.24
CA PHE A 939 -35.04 -27.34 5.68
C PHE A 939 -34.51 -25.93 5.95
N VAL A 940 -34.04 -25.66 7.18
CA VAL A 940 -33.34 -24.41 7.50
C VAL A 940 -32.10 -24.24 6.62
N CYS A 941 -31.33 -25.31 6.38
CA CYS A 941 -30.20 -25.27 5.46
C CYS A 941 -30.61 -24.92 4.02
N PHE A 942 -31.71 -25.49 3.53
CA PHE A 942 -32.25 -25.15 2.22
C PHE A 942 -32.60 -23.65 2.15
N MET A 943 -33.41 -23.16 3.10
CA MET A 943 -33.89 -21.78 3.11
C MET A 943 -32.74 -20.78 3.27
N HIS A 944 -31.82 -21.06 4.20
CA HIS A 944 -30.62 -20.25 4.40
C HIS A 944 -29.73 -20.23 3.15
N GLY A 945 -29.44 -21.38 2.54
CA GLY A 945 -28.65 -21.44 1.31
C GLY A 945 -29.31 -20.70 0.15
N PHE A 946 -30.64 -20.82 0.03
CA PHE A 946 -31.44 -20.13 -0.98
C PHE A 946 -31.33 -18.60 -0.84
N VAL A 947 -31.48 -18.09 0.39
CA VAL A 947 -31.41 -16.65 0.67
C VAL A 947 -29.97 -16.13 0.58
N ASN A 948 -29.01 -16.82 1.20
CA ASN A 948 -27.61 -16.40 1.22
C ASN A 948 -27.07 -16.15 -0.19
N VAL A 949 -27.16 -17.12 -1.11
CA VAL A 949 -26.56 -16.97 -2.45
C VAL A 949 -27.14 -15.81 -3.26
N SER A 950 -28.38 -15.40 -2.99
CA SER A 950 -29.03 -14.33 -3.74
C SER A 950 -28.32 -12.99 -3.57
N SER A 951 -27.83 -12.71 -2.36
CA SER A 951 -27.06 -11.49 -2.08
C SER A 951 -25.81 -11.41 -2.97
N TRP A 952 -25.05 -12.51 -3.08
CA TRP A 952 -23.82 -12.59 -3.88
C TRP A 952 -24.03 -12.36 -5.37
N TYR A 953 -25.17 -12.77 -5.93
CA TYR A 953 -25.43 -12.72 -7.37
C TYR A 953 -26.17 -11.47 -7.81
N PHE A 954 -27.02 -10.92 -6.96
CA PHE A 954 -27.94 -9.85 -7.35
C PHE A 954 -27.62 -8.48 -6.74
N LEU A 955 -26.86 -8.41 -5.64
CA LEU A 955 -26.34 -7.12 -5.16
C LEU A 955 -25.30 -6.52 -6.12
N PRO A 956 -24.36 -7.29 -6.72
CA PRO A 956 -23.49 -6.73 -7.76
C PRO A 956 -24.25 -6.19 -8.95
N LEU A 957 -25.28 -6.93 -9.38
CA LEU A 957 -26.17 -6.48 -10.44
C LEU A 957 -26.84 -5.16 -10.06
N TYR A 958 -27.36 -5.04 -8.84
CA TYR A 958 -27.95 -3.81 -8.33
C TYR A 958 -26.96 -2.62 -8.33
N PHE A 959 -25.73 -2.83 -7.89
CA PHE A 959 -24.69 -1.79 -7.85
C PHE A 959 -24.29 -1.32 -9.24
N GLN A 960 -24.04 -2.26 -10.15
CA GLN A 960 -23.62 -1.93 -11.51
C GLN A 960 -24.79 -1.36 -12.33
N SER A 961 -26.03 -1.82 -12.12
CA SER A 961 -27.18 -1.39 -12.92
C SER A 961 -27.91 -0.17 -12.39
N SER A 962 -28.11 -0.06 -11.08
CA SER A 962 -28.95 0.99 -10.48
C SER A 962 -28.12 2.19 -10.05
N HIS A 963 -26.86 1.98 -9.67
CA HIS A 963 -25.92 3.04 -9.27
C HIS A 963 -24.83 3.32 -10.31
N SER A 964 -24.77 2.55 -11.41
CA SER A 964 -23.76 2.69 -12.47
C SER A 964 -22.31 2.58 -11.97
N LEU A 965 -22.11 1.82 -10.90
CA LEU A 965 -20.79 1.58 -10.33
C LEU A 965 -19.98 0.60 -11.18
N THR A 966 -18.66 0.76 -11.17
CA THR A 966 -17.75 -0.16 -11.87
C THR A 966 -17.75 -1.56 -11.22
N PRO A 967 -17.29 -2.61 -11.92
CA PRO A 967 -17.15 -3.95 -11.34
C PRO A 967 -16.31 -3.98 -10.05
N LEU A 968 -15.23 -3.21 -9.96
CA LEU A 968 -14.44 -3.10 -8.73
C LEU A 968 -15.22 -2.40 -7.62
N GLN A 969 -15.86 -1.27 -7.89
CA GLN A 969 -16.69 -0.56 -6.90
C GLN A 969 -17.84 -1.44 -6.39
N SER A 970 -18.46 -2.21 -7.27
CA SER A 970 -19.47 -3.21 -6.92
C SER A 970 -18.91 -4.33 -6.04
N GLY A 971 -17.68 -4.78 -6.28
CA GLY A 971 -16.99 -5.75 -5.42
C GLY A 971 -16.65 -5.18 -4.05
N LEU A 972 -16.27 -3.90 -3.99
CA LEU A 972 -15.99 -3.19 -2.76
C LEU A 972 -17.23 -3.00 -1.91
N LEU A 973 -18.35 -2.60 -2.51
CA LEU A 973 -19.60 -2.44 -1.78
C LEU A 973 -20.16 -3.75 -1.24
N LEU A 974 -19.82 -4.91 -1.79
CA LEU A 974 -20.19 -6.19 -1.16
C LEU A 974 -19.45 -6.47 0.16
N MET A 975 -18.27 -5.88 0.36
CA MET A 975 -17.35 -6.22 1.46
C MET A 975 -17.99 -6.18 2.85
N PRO A 976 -18.79 -5.16 3.24
CA PRO A 976 -19.42 -5.09 4.55
C PRO A 976 -20.21 -6.36 4.90
N MET A 977 -21.03 -6.86 3.97
CA MET A 977 -21.78 -8.10 4.18
C MET A 977 -20.84 -9.30 4.33
N THR A 978 -19.83 -9.39 3.46
CA THR A 978 -18.91 -10.54 3.42
C THR A 978 -18.09 -10.69 4.70
N VAL A 979 -17.54 -9.58 5.20
CA VAL A 979 -16.67 -9.54 6.38
C VAL A 979 -17.49 -9.84 7.63
N ILE A 980 -18.66 -9.23 7.77
CA ILE A 980 -19.52 -9.49 8.92
C ILE A 980 -20.05 -10.92 8.93
N GLN A 981 -20.41 -11.47 7.76
CA GLN A 981 -20.80 -12.89 7.65
C GLN A 981 -19.68 -13.83 8.11
N ALA A 982 -18.42 -13.54 7.74
CA ALA A 982 -17.25 -14.30 8.16
C ALA A 982 -17.06 -14.27 9.68
N VAL A 983 -17.06 -13.05 10.25
CA VAL A 983 -16.85 -12.81 11.67
C VAL A 983 -17.94 -13.49 12.50
N THR A 984 -19.21 -13.31 12.12
CA THR A 984 -20.32 -13.92 12.86
C THR A 984 -20.38 -15.44 12.71
N GLY A 985 -20.03 -15.99 11.56
CA GLY A 985 -19.89 -17.45 11.37
C GLY A 985 -18.80 -18.05 12.28
N PHE A 986 -17.65 -17.38 12.40
CA PHE A 986 -16.60 -17.79 13.32
C PHE A 986 -17.04 -17.68 14.79
N MET A 987 -17.65 -16.56 15.17
CA MET A 987 -18.20 -16.36 16.51
C MET A 987 -19.24 -17.42 16.86
N ALA A 988 -20.12 -17.79 15.93
CA ALA A 988 -21.08 -18.85 16.14
C ALA A 988 -20.40 -20.18 16.48
N GLY A 989 -19.37 -20.59 15.72
CA GLY A 989 -18.58 -21.79 16.02
C GLY A 989 -17.88 -21.73 17.39
N PHE A 990 -17.30 -20.56 17.73
CA PHE A 990 -16.64 -20.35 19.02
C PHE A 990 -17.61 -20.40 20.22
N ILE A 991 -18.78 -19.75 20.08
CA ILE A 991 -19.84 -19.77 21.09
C ILE A 991 -20.33 -21.19 21.31
N ILE A 992 -20.55 -21.96 20.24
CA ILE A 992 -20.97 -23.37 20.35
C ILE A 992 -19.90 -24.20 21.08
N ARG A 993 -18.62 -24.02 20.76
CA ARG A 993 -17.52 -24.73 21.46
C ARG A 993 -17.54 -24.47 22.97
N ARG A 994 -17.71 -23.21 23.38
CA ARG A 994 -17.72 -22.81 24.80
C ARG A 994 -19.00 -23.25 25.51
N THR A 995 -20.15 -22.94 24.94
CA THR A 995 -21.46 -23.07 25.60
C THR A 995 -22.15 -24.41 25.36
N GLY A 996 -21.80 -25.10 24.28
CA GLY A 996 -22.51 -26.30 23.80
C GLY A 996 -23.89 -26.02 23.20
N ARG A 997 -24.29 -24.75 23.07
CA ARG A 997 -25.65 -24.34 22.66
C ARG A 997 -25.65 -23.79 21.24
N TYR A 998 -26.33 -24.47 20.31
CA TYR A 998 -26.44 -24.05 18.90
C TYR A 998 -27.80 -23.41 18.54
N LEU A 999 -28.89 -23.78 19.23
CA LEU A 999 -30.24 -23.29 18.92
C LEU A 999 -30.42 -21.76 19.01
N PRO A 1000 -29.93 -21.06 20.06
CA PRO A 1000 -30.12 -19.61 20.15
C PRO A 1000 -29.52 -18.85 18.96
N LEU A 1001 -28.42 -19.36 18.41
CA LEU A 1001 -27.75 -18.76 17.25
C LEU A 1001 -28.56 -18.95 15.98
N ILE A 1002 -29.22 -20.10 15.80
CA ILE A 1002 -30.11 -20.35 14.66
C ILE A 1002 -31.31 -19.40 14.72
N TYR A 1003 -31.95 -19.24 15.88
CA TYR A 1003 -33.11 -18.34 16.03
C TYR A 1003 -32.73 -16.88 15.78
N LEU A 1004 -31.66 -16.41 16.41
CA LEU A 1004 -31.20 -15.04 16.24
C LEU A 1004 -30.80 -14.78 14.78
N GLY A 1005 -30.00 -15.68 14.19
CA GLY A 1005 -29.52 -15.53 12.83
C GLY A 1005 -30.63 -15.56 11.78
N MET A 1006 -31.62 -16.45 11.91
CA MET A 1006 -32.77 -16.48 10.98
C MET A 1006 -33.68 -15.25 11.15
N THR A 1007 -33.82 -14.72 12.36
CA THR A 1007 -34.59 -13.48 12.62
C THR A 1007 -33.92 -12.30 11.93
N LEU A 1008 -32.61 -12.13 12.13
CA LEU A 1008 -31.83 -11.06 11.51
C LEU A 1008 -31.80 -11.20 9.98
N THR A 1009 -31.67 -12.42 9.45
CA THR A 1009 -31.74 -12.68 8.01
C THR A 1009 -33.10 -12.28 7.44
N THR A 1010 -34.19 -12.65 8.11
CA THR A 1010 -35.54 -12.28 7.67
C THR A 1010 -35.74 -10.77 7.66
N LEU A 1011 -35.26 -10.08 8.70
CA LEU A 1011 -35.33 -8.62 8.79
C LEU A 1011 -34.52 -7.95 7.67
N ALA A 1012 -33.27 -8.37 7.47
CA ALA A 1012 -32.38 -7.78 6.47
C ALA A 1012 -32.94 -7.88 5.05
N PHE A 1013 -33.35 -9.09 4.63
CA PHE A 1013 -33.88 -9.31 3.29
C PHE A 1013 -35.26 -8.67 3.09
N SER A 1014 -36.04 -8.47 4.16
CA SER A 1014 -37.26 -7.66 4.10
C SER A 1014 -36.93 -6.17 3.88
N LEU A 1015 -35.88 -5.65 4.52
CA LEU A 1015 -35.46 -4.27 4.33
C LEU A 1015 -34.78 -4.03 2.96
N PHE A 1016 -34.17 -5.04 2.35
CA PHE A 1016 -33.66 -4.95 0.97
C PHE A 1016 -34.75 -4.60 -0.05
N THR A 1017 -36.04 -4.83 0.23
CA THR A 1017 -37.11 -4.38 -0.67
C THR A 1017 -37.20 -2.85 -0.77
N LEU A 1018 -36.61 -2.12 0.18
CA LEU A 1018 -36.57 -0.65 0.19
C LEU A 1018 -35.42 -0.07 -0.67
N LEU A 1019 -34.57 -0.92 -1.24
CA LEU A 1019 -33.50 -0.49 -2.14
C LEU A 1019 -34.07 0.08 -3.44
N SER A 1020 -33.63 1.29 -3.78
CA SER A 1020 -34.01 2.04 -4.99
C SER A 1020 -32.76 2.59 -5.67
N ASP A 1021 -32.90 3.14 -6.87
CA ASP A 1021 -31.85 3.88 -7.60
C ASP A 1021 -31.39 5.16 -6.88
N LYS A 1022 -32.17 5.63 -5.89
CA LYS A 1022 -31.88 6.84 -5.09
C LYS A 1022 -31.37 6.54 -3.68
N SER A 1023 -31.21 5.26 -3.34
CA SER A 1023 -30.81 4.86 -1.99
C SER A 1023 -29.37 5.32 -1.70
N ALA A 1024 -29.17 6.06 -0.60
CA ALA A 1024 -27.83 6.47 -0.18
C ALA A 1024 -26.95 5.25 0.13
N ILE A 1025 -25.66 5.32 -0.20
CA ILE A 1025 -24.74 4.20 -0.05
C ILE A 1025 -24.53 3.83 1.43
N SER A 1026 -24.61 4.78 2.35
CA SER A 1026 -24.60 4.50 3.80
C SER A 1026 -25.77 3.61 4.24
N ALA A 1027 -26.96 3.79 3.66
CA ALA A 1027 -28.13 2.96 3.93
C ALA A 1027 -27.94 1.54 3.38
N ILE A 1028 -27.35 1.40 2.18
CA ILE A 1028 -26.99 0.11 1.59
C ILE A 1028 -26.05 -0.66 2.52
N ILE A 1029 -24.95 -0.03 2.93
CA ILE A 1029 -23.95 -0.63 3.84
C ILE A 1029 -24.62 -1.07 5.16
N GLY A 1030 -25.50 -0.23 5.74
CA GLY A 1030 -26.22 -0.57 6.96
C GLY A 1030 -27.07 -1.85 6.83
N LEU A 1031 -27.76 -2.02 5.69
CA LEU A 1031 -28.57 -3.20 5.42
C LEU A 1031 -27.71 -4.45 5.15
N GLU A 1032 -26.57 -4.28 4.46
CA GLU A 1032 -25.60 -5.34 4.22
C GLU A 1032 -24.95 -5.87 5.50
N LEU A 1033 -24.59 -4.99 6.44
CA LEU A 1033 -24.08 -5.39 7.76
C LEU A 1033 -25.12 -6.25 8.49
N LEU A 1034 -26.40 -5.85 8.48
CA LEU A 1034 -27.50 -6.60 9.09
C LEU A 1034 -27.69 -7.97 8.42
N GLY A 1035 -27.64 -8.01 7.09
CA GLY A 1035 -27.72 -9.26 6.31
C GLY A 1035 -26.56 -10.20 6.62
N GLY A 1036 -25.33 -9.69 6.68
CA GLY A 1036 -24.14 -10.44 7.03
C GLY A 1036 -24.23 -11.03 8.44
N LEU A 1037 -24.69 -10.26 9.43
CA LEU A 1037 -24.88 -10.72 10.81
C LEU A 1037 -25.82 -11.93 10.86
N GLY A 1038 -26.98 -11.84 10.21
CA GLY A 1038 -27.98 -12.90 10.21
C GLY A 1038 -27.49 -14.16 9.51
N VAL A 1039 -27.00 -14.01 8.27
CA VAL A 1039 -26.58 -15.12 7.43
C VAL A 1039 -25.39 -15.87 8.04
N GLY A 1040 -24.41 -15.17 8.62
CA GLY A 1040 -23.23 -15.79 9.20
C GLY A 1040 -23.54 -16.63 10.43
N LEU A 1041 -24.45 -16.16 11.31
CA LEU A 1041 -24.87 -16.89 12.50
C LEU A 1041 -25.54 -18.24 12.21
N VAL A 1042 -26.17 -18.41 11.04
CA VAL A 1042 -26.88 -19.65 10.65
C VAL A 1042 -26.02 -20.57 9.79
N PHE A 1043 -24.87 -20.13 9.29
CA PHE A 1043 -24.15 -20.86 8.24
C PHE A 1043 -23.73 -22.30 8.64
N GLN A 1044 -23.17 -22.47 9.84
CA GLN A 1044 -22.68 -23.76 10.38
C GLN A 1044 -23.62 -24.45 11.39
N PRO A 1045 -24.35 -23.73 12.28
CA PRO A 1045 -25.09 -24.40 13.36
C PRO A 1045 -26.11 -25.48 12.95
N PRO A 1046 -26.86 -25.38 11.83
CA PRO A 1046 -27.75 -26.44 11.38
C PRO A 1046 -27.03 -27.75 11.03
N LEU A 1047 -25.77 -27.70 10.58
CA LEU A 1047 -24.96 -28.90 10.35
C LEU A 1047 -24.64 -29.61 11.67
N ILE A 1048 -24.26 -28.82 12.68
CA ILE A 1048 -23.94 -29.33 14.02
C ILE A 1048 -25.19 -29.94 14.66
N ALA A 1049 -26.36 -29.29 14.50
CA ALA A 1049 -27.64 -29.82 14.92
C ALA A 1049 -27.95 -31.15 14.25
N LEU A 1050 -27.77 -31.26 12.93
CA LEU A 1050 -27.97 -32.52 12.22
C LEU A 1050 -27.03 -33.61 12.74
N GLN A 1051 -25.73 -33.30 12.87
CA GLN A 1051 -24.70 -34.26 13.30
C GLN A 1051 -24.94 -34.79 14.73
N SER A 1052 -25.52 -34.01 15.64
CA SER A 1052 -25.75 -34.46 17.02
C SER A 1052 -26.79 -35.58 17.15
N PHE A 1053 -27.72 -35.66 16.20
CA PHE A 1053 -28.84 -36.61 16.22
C PHE A 1053 -28.60 -37.88 15.39
N VAL A 1054 -27.46 -38.00 14.70
CA VAL A 1054 -27.11 -39.17 13.88
C VAL A 1054 -26.11 -40.08 14.57
N HIS A 1055 -26.13 -41.37 14.23
CA HIS A 1055 -25.10 -42.31 14.71
C HIS A 1055 -23.73 -41.95 14.12
N HIS A 1056 -22.64 -42.29 14.82
CA HIS A 1056 -21.27 -41.95 14.40
C HIS A 1056 -20.95 -42.44 12.98
N ASP A 1057 -21.41 -43.64 12.63
CA ASP A 1057 -21.20 -44.26 11.32
C ASP A 1057 -21.93 -43.53 10.17
N ASP A 1058 -22.96 -42.73 10.50
CA ASP A 1058 -23.78 -42.01 9.53
C ASP A 1058 -23.40 -40.53 9.41
N VAL A 1059 -22.45 -40.02 10.21
CA VAL A 1059 -22.07 -38.60 10.23
C VAL A 1059 -21.56 -38.13 8.87
N ALA A 1060 -20.73 -38.94 8.20
CA ALA A 1060 -20.21 -38.61 6.86
C ALA A 1060 -21.35 -38.52 5.83
N THR A 1061 -22.27 -39.48 5.84
CA THR A 1061 -23.44 -39.53 4.95
C THR A 1061 -24.41 -38.37 5.21
N ALA A 1062 -24.70 -38.06 6.48
CA ALA A 1062 -25.55 -36.93 6.85
C ALA A 1062 -24.93 -35.59 6.42
N THR A 1063 -23.60 -35.46 6.56
CA THR A 1063 -22.85 -34.26 6.12
C THR A 1063 -22.88 -34.11 4.61
N ALA A 1064 -22.71 -35.21 3.87
CA ALA A 1064 -22.83 -35.24 2.40
C ALA A 1064 -24.23 -34.84 1.93
N PHE A 1065 -25.27 -35.36 2.59
CA PHE A 1065 -26.64 -35.01 2.26
C PHE A 1065 -26.96 -33.54 2.57
N PHE A 1066 -26.48 -33.02 3.70
CA PHE A 1066 -26.60 -31.60 4.04
C PHE A 1066 -25.86 -30.70 3.03
N GLY A 1067 -24.67 -31.11 2.58
CA GLY A 1067 -23.94 -30.45 1.50
C GLY A 1067 -24.72 -30.43 0.19
N PHE A 1068 -25.32 -31.56 -0.19
CA PHE A 1068 -26.20 -31.66 -1.35
C PHE A 1068 -27.39 -30.70 -1.27
N ILE A 1069 -28.12 -30.67 -0.15
CA ILE A 1069 -29.27 -29.77 0.04
C ILE A 1069 -28.86 -28.30 -0.10
N ARG A 1070 -27.71 -27.91 0.43
CA ARG A 1070 -27.17 -26.55 0.26
C ARG A 1070 -26.82 -26.23 -1.19
N SER A 1071 -26.06 -27.10 -1.86
CA SER A 1071 -25.67 -26.87 -3.26
C SER A 1071 -26.90 -26.83 -4.17
N PHE A 1072 -27.88 -27.70 -3.91
CA PHE A 1072 -29.15 -27.70 -4.62
C PHE A 1072 -29.93 -26.39 -4.38
N SER A 1073 -30.09 -25.95 -3.12
CA SER A 1073 -30.85 -24.73 -2.81
C SER A 1073 -30.22 -23.47 -3.41
N THR A 1074 -28.89 -23.38 -3.39
CA THR A 1074 -28.17 -22.25 -3.99
C THR A 1074 -28.32 -22.22 -5.52
N SER A 1075 -28.30 -23.38 -6.18
CA SER A 1075 -28.54 -23.45 -7.63
C SER A 1075 -29.97 -23.04 -7.98
N VAL A 1076 -30.98 -23.49 -7.23
CA VAL A 1076 -32.39 -23.11 -7.47
C VAL A 1076 -32.59 -21.61 -7.26
N SER A 1077 -31.94 -21.03 -6.24
CA SER A 1077 -32.07 -19.60 -5.92
C SER A 1077 -31.63 -18.68 -7.05
N ILE A 1078 -30.47 -18.91 -7.66
CA ILE A 1078 -29.96 -18.07 -8.75
C ILE A 1078 -30.92 -18.14 -9.96
N VAL A 1079 -31.44 -19.33 -10.26
CA VAL A 1079 -32.38 -19.54 -11.36
C VAL A 1079 -33.70 -18.80 -11.12
N ILE A 1080 -34.35 -19.04 -9.98
CA ILE A 1080 -35.65 -18.41 -9.68
C ILE A 1080 -35.51 -16.89 -9.55
N GLY A 1081 -34.45 -16.40 -8.91
CA GLY A 1081 -34.16 -14.96 -8.83
C GLY A 1081 -34.01 -14.34 -10.21
N GLY A 1082 -33.23 -14.98 -11.10
CA GLY A 1082 -33.05 -14.53 -12.47
C GLY A 1082 -34.36 -14.48 -13.26
N VAL A 1083 -35.22 -15.50 -13.12
CA VAL A 1083 -36.54 -15.55 -13.75
C VAL A 1083 -37.44 -14.42 -13.23
N VAL A 1084 -37.47 -14.18 -11.91
CA VAL A 1084 -38.26 -13.10 -11.31
C VAL A 1084 -37.77 -11.74 -11.79
N PHE A 1085 -36.47 -11.50 -11.79
CA PHE A 1085 -35.87 -10.27 -12.32
C PHE A 1085 -36.23 -10.04 -13.79
N GLN A 1086 -36.08 -11.05 -14.64
CA GLN A 1086 -36.40 -10.94 -16.07
C GLN A 1086 -37.90 -10.67 -16.31
N ASN A 1087 -38.78 -11.36 -15.59
CA ASN A 1087 -40.23 -11.11 -15.69
C ASN A 1087 -40.61 -9.70 -15.26
N GLN A 1088 -39.92 -9.14 -14.25
CA GLN A 1088 -40.13 -7.76 -13.84
C GLN A 1088 -39.55 -6.75 -14.85
N MET A 1089 -38.37 -7.02 -15.43
CA MET A 1089 -37.88 -6.19 -16.53
C MET A 1089 -38.84 -6.21 -17.73
N GLN A 1090 -39.44 -7.37 -18.03
CA GLN A 1090 -40.44 -7.51 -19.10
C GLN A 1090 -41.70 -6.66 -18.84
N SER A 1091 -42.11 -6.47 -17.57
CA SER A 1091 -43.26 -5.62 -17.24
C SER A 1091 -42.98 -4.13 -17.48
N HIS A 1092 -41.70 -3.72 -17.39
CA HIS A 1092 -41.26 -2.35 -17.68
C HIS A 1092 -40.97 -2.11 -19.18
N GLN A 1093 -40.97 -3.15 -20.02
CA GLN A 1093 -40.63 -3.05 -21.45
C GLN A 1093 -41.47 -2.01 -22.21
N ALA A 1094 -42.78 -1.95 -21.94
CA ALA A 1094 -43.68 -1.01 -22.61
C ALA A 1094 -43.39 0.44 -22.21
N MET A 1095 -42.88 0.68 -21.00
CA MET A 1095 -42.44 1.99 -20.54
C MET A 1095 -41.10 2.37 -21.20
N LEU A 1096 -40.13 1.44 -21.23
CA LEU A 1096 -38.83 1.64 -21.88
C LEU A 1096 -38.98 1.96 -23.38
N GLN A 1097 -39.86 1.26 -24.09
CA GLN A 1097 -40.13 1.50 -25.52
C GLN A 1097 -40.80 2.85 -25.82
N ARG A 1098 -41.51 3.43 -24.85
CA ARG A 1098 -42.18 4.73 -25.01
C ARG A 1098 -41.25 5.90 -24.73
N LEU A 1099 -40.31 5.74 -23.80
CA LEU A 1099 -39.50 6.82 -23.28
C LEU A 1099 -38.07 6.85 -23.81
N LEU A 1100 -37.60 5.75 -24.43
CA LEU A 1100 -36.25 5.64 -24.99
C LEU A 1100 -36.30 5.50 -26.52
N PRO A 1101 -35.24 5.91 -27.24
CA PRO A 1101 -35.08 5.61 -28.66
C PRO A 1101 -35.19 4.11 -28.95
N GLY A 1102 -35.76 3.75 -30.10
CA GLY A 1102 -36.13 2.35 -30.41
C GLY A 1102 -34.98 1.34 -30.41
N GLU A 1103 -33.75 1.76 -30.67
CA GLU A 1103 -32.56 0.89 -30.56
C GLU A 1103 -32.10 0.72 -29.10
N VAL A 1104 -32.02 1.82 -28.33
CA VAL A 1104 -31.70 1.81 -26.90
C VAL A 1104 -32.70 0.95 -26.10
N ALA A 1105 -34.00 1.05 -26.42
CA ALA A 1105 -35.04 0.26 -25.76
C ALA A 1105 -34.93 -1.26 -26.00
N LYS A 1106 -34.27 -1.69 -27.09
CA LYS A 1106 -34.01 -3.12 -27.36
C LYS A 1106 -32.83 -3.62 -26.55
N ASP A 1107 -31.80 -2.80 -26.34
CA ASP A 1107 -30.62 -3.17 -25.56
C ASP A 1107 -30.97 -3.44 -24.09
N PHE A 1108 -31.96 -2.73 -23.55
CA PHE A 1108 -32.46 -2.94 -22.17
C PHE A 1108 -33.68 -3.85 -22.11
N ALA A 1109 -33.98 -4.61 -23.17
CA ALA A 1109 -35.05 -5.57 -23.14
C ALA A 1109 -34.81 -6.67 -22.10
N ALA A 1110 -35.86 -7.26 -21.55
CA ALA A 1110 -35.78 -8.24 -20.45
C ALA A 1110 -34.72 -9.35 -20.61
N GLN A 1111 -34.47 -9.80 -21.85
CA GLN A 1111 -33.49 -10.85 -22.16
C GLN A 1111 -32.04 -10.36 -22.27
N SER A 1112 -31.83 -9.07 -22.49
CA SER A 1112 -30.52 -8.43 -22.70
C SER A 1112 -30.12 -7.53 -21.54
N ALA A 1113 -31.08 -7.13 -20.70
CA ALA A 1113 -30.90 -6.23 -19.57
C ALA A 1113 -29.75 -6.63 -18.65
N ALA A 1114 -29.66 -7.89 -18.23
CA ALA A 1114 -28.60 -8.31 -17.30
C ALA A 1114 -27.17 -8.25 -17.90
N ALA A 1115 -27.02 -8.17 -19.22
CA ALA A 1115 -25.72 -8.12 -19.90
C ALA A 1115 -25.33 -6.74 -20.41
N ASN A 1116 -26.32 -5.88 -20.64
CA ASN A 1116 -26.12 -4.54 -21.16
C ASN A 1116 -26.00 -3.48 -20.04
N VAL A 1117 -25.72 -3.93 -18.81
CA VAL A 1117 -25.55 -3.06 -17.65
C VAL A 1117 -24.46 -2.00 -17.88
N ALA A 1118 -23.37 -2.36 -18.56
CA ALA A 1118 -22.29 -1.43 -18.89
C ALA A 1118 -22.74 -0.31 -19.86
N LEU A 1119 -23.75 -0.55 -20.70
CA LEU A 1119 -24.25 0.45 -21.66
C LEU A 1119 -24.98 1.61 -20.96
N ILE A 1120 -25.41 1.44 -19.71
CA ILE A 1120 -26.09 2.49 -18.93
C ILE A 1120 -25.19 3.73 -18.78
N GLN A 1121 -23.87 3.55 -18.67
CA GLN A 1121 -22.91 4.64 -18.55
C GLN A 1121 -22.75 5.46 -19.85
N SER A 1122 -23.15 4.90 -20.99
CA SER A 1122 -23.08 5.56 -22.31
C SER A 1122 -24.35 6.34 -22.68
N LEU A 1123 -25.40 6.26 -21.86
CA LEU A 1123 -26.66 6.95 -22.08
C LEU A 1123 -26.64 8.39 -21.58
N SER A 1124 -27.49 9.25 -22.13
CA SER A 1124 -27.72 10.58 -21.55
C SER A 1124 -28.36 10.47 -20.15
N ASP A 1125 -28.15 11.46 -19.28
CA ASP A 1125 -28.61 11.41 -17.88
C ASP A 1125 -30.11 11.09 -17.72
N GLY A 1126 -30.94 11.66 -18.61
CA GLY A 1126 -32.38 11.41 -18.61
C GLY A 1126 -32.75 9.98 -19.00
N GLU A 1127 -32.08 9.41 -20.00
CA GLU A 1127 -32.28 8.03 -20.44
C GLU A 1127 -31.76 7.04 -19.41
N ALA A 1128 -30.57 7.31 -18.84
CA ALA A 1128 -29.95 6.51 -17.81
C ALA A 1128 -30.83 6.41 -16.56
N GLN A 1129 -31.47 7.51 -16.13
CA GLN A 1129 -32.35 7.50 -14.96
C GLN A 1129 -33.59 6.60 -15.15
N ILE A 1130 -34.17 6.60 -16.36
CA ILE A 1130 -35.33 5.76 -16.69
C ILE A 1130 -34.97 4.29 -16.63
N VAL A 1131 -33.80 3.93 -17.18
CA VAL A 1131 -33.28 2.56 -17.13
C VAL A 1131 -32.95 2.16 -15.69
N LYS A 1132 -32.20 2.97 -14.93
CA LYS A 1132 -31.85 2.69 -13.52
C LYS A 1132 -33.09 2.43 -12.65
N ALA A 1133 -34.14 3.22 -12.82
CA ALA A 1133 -35.40 3.04 -12.10
C ALA A 1133 -36.11 1.73 -12.44
N ALA A 1134 -36.06 1.28 -13.69
CA ALA A 1134 -36.63 -0.02 -14.10
C ALA A 1134 -35.87 -1.20 -13.46
N TYR A 1135 -34.54 -1.13 -13.39
CA TYR A 1135 -33.72 -2.15 -12.72
C TYR A 1135 -33.95 -2.17 -11.21
N SER A 1136 -33.94 -1.00 -10.56
CA SER A 1136 -34.10 -0.90 -9.11
C SER A 1136 -35.45 -1.46 -8.64
N GLN A 1137 -36.53 -1.12 -9.35
CA GLN A 1137 -37.87 -1.65 -9.08
C GLN A 1137 -37.96 -3.17 -9.33
N SER A 1138 -37.34 -3.67 -10.39
CA SER A 1138 -37.31 -5.10 -10.70
C SER A 1138 -36.57 -5.90 -9.62
N LEU A 1139 -35.45 -5.39 -9.12
CA LEU A 1139 -34.67 -6.01 -8.05
C LEU A 1139 -35.36 -5.92 -6.69
N SER A 1140 -36.00 -4.78 -6.36
CA SER A 1140 -36.82 -4.61 -5.16
C SER A 1140 -37.91 -5.67 -5.05
N ARG A 1141 -38.63 -5.94 -6.15
CA ARG A 1141 -39.67 -6.99 -6.21
C ARG A 1141 -39.11 -8.39 -6.01
N MET A 1142 -37.89 -8.64 -6.48
CA MET A 1142 -37.21 -9.90 -6.28
C MET A 1142 -36.82 -10.13 -4.82
N TRP A 1143 -36.45 -9.08 -4.06
CA TRP A 1143 -36.14 -9.22 -2.63
C TRP A 1143 -37.32 -9.71 -1.79
N ILE A 1144 -38.57 -9.45 -2.20
CA ILE A 1144 -39.79 -9.97 -1.54
C ILE A 1144 -39.80 -11.51 -1.52
N LEU A 1145 -39.35 -12.14 -2.61
CA LEU A 1145 -39.22 -13.60 -2.68
C LEU A 1145 -38.25 -14.09 -1.59
N TYR A 1146 -37.06 -13.48 -1.52
CA TYR A 1146 -36.03 -13.90 -0.57
C TYR A 1146 -36.43 -13.63 0.89
N ALA A 1147 -37.12 -12.52 1.16
CA ALA A 1147 -37.72 -12.24 2.47
C ALA A 1147 -38.72 -13.33 2.89
N SER A 1148 -39.56 -13.79 1.96
CA SER A 1148 -40.54 -14.85 2.22
C SER A 1148 -39.89 -16.19 2.55
N PHE A 1149 -38.81 -16.54 1.84
CA PHE A 1149 -38.05 -17.77 2.11
C PHE A 1149 -37.26 -17.68 3.43
N ALA A 1150 -36.72 -16.51 3.77
CA ALA A 1150 -36.07 -16.28 5.05
C ALA A 1150 -37.06 -16.47 6.22
N ALA A 1151 -38.27 -15.90 6.10
CA ALA A 1151 -39.34 -16.06 7.09
C ALA A 1151 -39.78 -17.53 7.24
N ALA A 1152 -39.91 -18.26 6.15
CA ALA A 1152 -40.20 -19.70 6.19
C ALA A 1152 -39.09 -20.49 6.91
N GLY A 1153 -37.82 -20.15 6.68
CA GLY A 1153 -36.70 -20.74 7.41
C GLY A 1153 -36.73 -20.43 8.91
N LEU A 1154 -37.12 -19.21 9.30
CA LEU A 1154 -37.28 -18.83 10.71
C LEU A 1154 -38.36 -19.68 11.37
N LEU A 1155 -39.53 -19.84 10.73
CA LEU A 1155 -40.62 -20.68 11.26
C LEU A 1155 -40.17 -22.13 11.43
N MET A 1156 -39.44 -22.69 10.46
CA MET A 1156 -38.98 -24.08 10.55
C MET A 1156 -37.83 -24.27 11.55
N SER A 1157 -37.10 -23.22 11.90
CA SER A 1157 -36.04 -23.31 12.90
C SER A 1157 -36.56 -23.76 14.27
N PHE A 1158 -37.79 -23.39 14.64
CA PHE A 1158 -38.43 -23.82 15.89
C PHE A 1158 -38.67 -25.34 15.97
N GLY A 1159 -38.61 -26.06 14.85
CA GLY A 1159 -38.68 -27.53 14.81
C GLY A 1159 -37.39 -28.25 15.21
N ILE A 1160 -36.27 -27.52 15.39
CA ILE A 1160 -34.99 -28.11 15.78
C ILE A 1160 -34.96 -28.31 17.30
N GLN A 1161 -34.73 -29.55 17.73
CA GLN A 1161 -34.70 -29.94 19.15
C GLN A 1161 -33.31 -29.74 19.76
N ASN A 1162 -33.26 -29.49 21.07
CA ASN A 1162 -32.00 -29.30 21.80
C ASN A 1162 -31.34 -30.65 22.13
N GLN A 1163 -30.01 -30.73 22.03
CA GLN A 1163 -29.24 -31.91 22.43
C GLN A 1163 -27.88 -31.52 23.00
N THR A 1164 -27.43 -32.23 24.03
CA THR A 1164 -26.11 -32.03 24.65
C THR A 1164 -25.01 -32.64 23.78
N LEU A 1165 -23.98 -31.84 23.44
CA LEU A 1165 -22.83 -32.27 22.62
C LEU A 1165 -21.84 -33.11 23.46
N ARG A 1166 -21.31 -34.21 22.91
CA ARG A 1166 -20.42 -35.17 23.62
C ARG A 1166 -18.97 -34.66 23.74
N THR A 1167 -18.23 -35.13 24.76
CA THR A 1167 -16.87 -34.68 25.11
C THR A 1167 -15.72 -35.64 24.79
N GLU A 1168 -15.97 -36.90 24.41
CA GLU A 1168 -14.90 -37.90 24.14
C GLU A 1168 -15.07 -38.58 22.76
N LEU A 1169 -13.95 -38.94 22.12
CA LEU A 1169 -13.89 -39.72 20.86
C LEU A 1169 -14.09 -41.21 21.17
N VAL A 1170 -15.03 -41.87 20.49
CA VAL A 1170 -15.13 -43.33 20.50
C VAL A 1170 -14.07 -43.88 19.55
N ASN A 1171 -12.98 -44.41 20.08
CA ASN A 1171 -11.97 -45.11 19.27
C ASN A 1171 -12.49 -46.48 18.83
N ASP A 1172 -12.51 -46.70 17.52
CA ASP A 1172 -12.99 -47.92 16.86
C ASP A 1172 -11.97 -49.08 16.91
N THR A 1173 -11.35 -49.29 18.08
CA THR A 1173 -10.40 -50.41 18.33
C THR A 1173 -10.96 -51.48 19.27
N SER A 1174 -12.23 -51.41 19.66
CA SER A 1174 -12.86 -52.44 20.51
C SER A 1174 -14.00 -53.20 19.83
N GLY A 1175 -13.89 -53.43 18.52
CA GLY A 1175 -14.71 -54.40 17.79
C GLY A 1175 -14.34 -55.85 18.12
N SER A 1176 -14.39 -56.27 19.38
CA SER A 1176 -14.57 -57.70 19.73
C SER A 1176 -15.07 -58.00 21.15
N THR A 1177 -15.29 -57.01 22.04
CA THR A 1177 -15.69 -57.32 23.43
C THR A 1177 -16.92 -56.58 23.96
N ALA A 1178 -17.55 -55.69 23.19
CA ALA A 1178 -18.68 -54.88 23.67
C ALA A 1178 -20.09 -55.50 23.47
N SER A 1179 -20.21 -56.80 23.20
CA SER A 1179 -21.52 -57.47 23.05
C SER A 1179 -22.06 -58.12 24.33
N ARG A 1180 -21.50 -57.82 25.52
CA ARG A 1180 -21.90 -58.50 26.78
C ARG A 1180 -22.37 -57.63 27.94
N SER A 1181 -22.41 -56.29 27.86
CA SER A 1181 -22.75 -55.46 29.03
C SER A 1181 -24.01 -54.59 28.91
N ARG A 1182 -24.88 -54.78 27.92
CA ARG A 1182 -26.07 -53.91 27.71
C ARG A 1182 -27.43 -54.56 28.02
N ALA A 1183 -27.45 -55.59 28.86
CA ALA A 1183 -28.69 -56.27 29.24
C ALA A 1183 -29.20 -55.96 30.68
N SER A 1184 -28.58 -55.09 31.47
CA SER A 1184 -28.92 -54.97 32.90
C SER A 1184 -29.47 -53.65 33.44
N ASP A 1185 -29.58 -52.57 32.66
CA ASP A 1185 -30.07 -51.29 33.22
C ASP A 1185 -31.23 -50.73 32.40
N ASN A 1186 -32.43 -51.26 32.67
CA ASN A 1186 -33.70 -50.62 32.33
C ASN A 1186 -34.78 -51.10 33.31
N LYS A 1187 -34.74 -50.59 34.54
CA LYS A 1187 -35.86 -50.50 35.49
C LYS A 1187 -35.62 -49.32 36.46
N ALA A 1188 -36.17 -48.16 36.11
CA ALA A 1188 -36.76 -47.15 37.01
C ALA A 1188 -37.26 -45.98 36.17
#